data_AF-A0A9X0C271-F1
#
_entry.id   AF-A0A9X0C271-F1
#
_cell.length_a   1.000
_cell.length_b   1.000
_cell.length_c   1.000
_cell.angle_alpha   90.00
_cell.angle_beta   90.00
_cell.angle_gamma   90.00
#
_symmetry.space_group_name_H-M   'P 1'
#
loop_
_entity.id
_entity.type
_entity.pdbx_description
1 polymer ?
#
loop_
_entity_poly.entity_id
_entity_poly.type
_entity_poly.pdbx_seq_one_letter_code
_entity_poly.pdbx_strand_id
1 'polypeptide(L)'
;MAARHSRKLLRPLLYTSAAAAAGAGVLYISYRPRNIPGLEAPAVPPPGYREGKLVPPSFPSIKSRLEQIQDLKRSEDEEEYDLLIIGAGATGAGIALDAATRGLKVAVVERDDFSAGTSSKSTKLVHGGVRYLEKAFWELDYNQYALVKEALRERKYFLNTAPHLSSWLPIMVPVQKWWQAPYFWAGTKAYDFLAGSEGIETSYFLTKSKAIDAFPMLKRDNIIGAMVYYDGAHNDSRMNVSLAMTAALYGTTVVNHLEVTGLNKDASGKLCGARAKDIIAEKDGQVAKEFNIRAKGIINATGPFCDSIRKMDEPSVKEIVAPSAGVHIILPGYFSPSNMGLIDPSTSDGRVIFFLPWQGNTIAGTTDQPCEIEAQPQPTEKDINWILSEIRGYIAPDITVDRSDVLAAWSGIRPLVRDPKVKNSEALVRNHLVTVSQSGLLTCAGGKWTTYRQMAEEAVDEAIDVFKLKPRQLTSLPDISGVGGSGLVADGAVLDGSCQTHQVRLIGAHGFSKTLFINLIQHFGLETDVAKHLTESYGDRSWQVAALSSPTSERFPVRGCRISPMYPFVDGEIRYAVRHEYAQTAVDVIARRTRLAFLNAEAALESLPTVIDTMGEELEWTTARKDLEWKDSLTYLSSMGLPKSFMGLSRNDVQKGRVQRVDDAERATFSRNDTFASESATLSLLAVSKVLEVLQLLRFSHLFCQAHIMKPNQSDVDLPSLGFEKRLDSDKDSDPKPEPEEQDPFGDESQAGVKYKTMTWWQSEAHPFNRQAGMVMIAETISLGILALPKALAVLGLVPYDLFPVFTAKAELIWLYSGILTILGVGIISTYTAYTIGQFKCRHVQVHSMADAGDLLMGRLGRSTLGVAQLIFFVLVMGSHVLTFSIMMNVLTDHSSCTIIFSVVGLLASFMLTLPRRLEKLSYISYVGFVSIVGAVLTGMIGVTLVRDGPVHVPAFSPSLKVHDACLAIANIIFAYAGHVAFFTLFSELKELKDFPKALALLQISEMVLYTVAAIVIYAYIGPTVNSPALNSAGQLFRKVSYAIAIPTIVIGGVVNSHVAVKFIYVRIFRGTNSMHSQSFMARLVWAMICAALWILSWIIAEGIPVFNDVLGLASSLFASWFSFGLPGLFWLYLNRSCWFLTWRQKVLFCFNISLVFLGFLICIVGLYSSIRSIFHNLREGVGGGSFSCADNSLY
;
A
#
# COMPACT_ATOMS: atom_id res chain seq x y z
N MET A 1 -20.08 -30.35 45.34
CA MET A 1 -18.74 -29.97 44.83
C MET A 1 -18.61 -29.98 43.30
N ALA A 2 -19.29 -30.86 42.56
CA ALA A 2 -19.20 -30.93 41.08
C ALA A 2 -19.62 -29.64 40.33
N ALA A 3 -20.61 -28.89 40.83
CA ALA A 3 -21.08 -27.65 40.20
C ALA A 3 -20.10 -26.46 40.31
N ARG A 4 -19.10 -26.53 41.21
CA ARG A 4 -18.11 -25.45 41.43
C ARG A 4 -16.86 -25.62 40.55
N HIS A 5 -16.62 -26.82 40.02
CA HIS A 5 -15.53 -27.13 39.07
C HIS A 5 -15.92 -26.83 37.62
N SER A 6 -17.18 -27.07 37.21
CA SER A 6 -17.61 -26.78 35.83
C SER A 6 -17.54 -25.29 35.47
N ARG A 7 -17.82 -24.39 36.42
CA ARG A 7 -17.73 -22.93 36.22
C ARG A 7 -16.29 -22.40 36.06
N LYS A 8 -15.27 -23.12 36.55
CA LYS A 8 -13.85 -22.75 36.39
C LYS A 8 -13.29 -23.11 35.02
N LEU A 9 -13.86 -24.13 34.35
CA LEU A 9 -13.46 -24.53 32.99
C LEU A 9 -14.26 -23.80 31.90
N LEU A 10 -15.56 -23.56 32.13
CA LEU A 10 -16.44 -22.93 31.13
C LEU A 10 -16.05 -21.49 30.79
N ARG A 11 -15.59 -20.71 31.77
CA ARG A 11 -15.19 -19.31 31.55
C ARG A 11 -13.98 -19.19 30.62
N PRO A 12 -12.84 -19.89 30.86
CA PRO A 12 -11.73 -19.93 29.91
C PRO A 12 -12.14 -20.43 28.53
N LEU A 13 -13.02 -21.43 28.44
CA LEU A 13 -13.50 -21.97 27.17
C LEU A 13 -14.40 -20.99 26.41
N LEU A 14 -15.25 -20.23 27.11
CA LEU A 14 -16.04 -19.15 26.55
C LEU A 14 -15.15 -17.98 26.10
N TYR A 15 -14.14 -17.60 26.89
CA TYR A 15 -13.21 -16.52 26.51
C TYR A 15 -12.35 -16.90 25.31
N THR A 16 -11.85 -18.15 25.26
CA THR A 16 -11.07 -18.66 24.13
C THR A 16 -11.93 -18.85 22.88
N SER A 17 -13.17 -19.33 23.02
CA SER A 17 -14.11 -19.45 21.90
C SER A 17 -14.55 -18.08 21.38
N ALA A 18 -14.81 -17.11 22.27
CA ALA A 18 -15.12 -15.74 21.90
C ALA A 18 -13.92 -15.04 21.25
N ALA A 19 -12.70 -15.25 21.75
CA ALA A 19 -11.48 -14.72 21.14
C ALA A 19 -11.19 -15.37 19.78
N ALA A 20 -11.42 -16.67 19.63
CA ALA A 20 -11.28 -17.38 18.36
C ALA A 20 -12.35 -16.95 17.34
N ALA A 21 -13.61 -16.77 17.77
CA ALA A 21 -14.69 -16.27 16.92
C ALA A 21 -14.47 -14.80 16.53
N ALA A 22 -14.01 -13.96 17.47
CA ALA A 22 -13.64 -12.58 17.18
C ALA A 22 -12.43 -12.52 16.24
N GLY A 23 -11.40 -13.33 16.47
CA GLY A 23 -10.23 -13.44 15.59
C GLY A 23 -10.59 -13.93 14.19
N ALA A 24 -11.42 -14.97 14.07
CA ALA A 24 -11.92 -15.47 12.80
C ALA A 24 -12.83 -14.45 12.10
N GLY A 25 -13.67 -13.72 12.86
CA GLY A 25 -14.50 -12.63 12.35
C GLY A 25 -13.67 -11.46 11.81
N VAL A 26 -12.64 -11.05 12.55
CA VAL A 26 -11.68 -10.02 12.09
C VAL A 26 -10.95 -10.50 10.84
N LEU A 27 -10.44 -11.73 10.82
CA LEU A 27 -9.78 -12.29 9.64
C LEU A 27 -10.73 -12.37 8.42
N TYR A 28 -11.97 -12.82 8.60
CA TYR A 28 -12.95 -12.87 7.53
C TYR A 28 -13.29 -11.47 7.00
N ILE A 29 -13.53 -10.50 7.88
CA ILE A 29 -13.81 -9.11 7.48
C ILE A 29 -12.61 -8.47 6.76
N SER A 30 -11.38 -8.76 7.22
CA SER A 30 -10.16 -8.24 6.63
C SER A 30 -9.79 -8.88 5.29
N TYR A 31 -10.16 -10.14 5.03
CA TYR A 31 -9.71 -10.89 3.84
C TYR A 31 -10.85 -11.36 2.91
N ARG A 32 -12.11 -11.03 3.19
CA ARG A 32 -13.21 -11.41 2.27
C ARG A 32 -13.01 -10.77 0.89
N PRO A 33 -13.25 -11.51 -0.20
CA PRO A 33 -13.22 -10.96 -1.54
C PRO A 33 -14.28 -9.86 -1.67
N ARG A 34 -13.90 -8.74 -2.28
CA ARG A 34 -14.80 -7.61 -2.55
C ARG A 34 -15.09 -7.59 -4.04
N ASN A 35 -16.35 -7.35 -4.40
CA ASN A 35 -16.72 -7.18 -5.80
C ASN A 35 -16.30 -5.78 -6.24
N ILE A 36 -15.34 -5.69 -7.16
CA ILE A 36 -14.79 -4.45 -7.68
C ILE A 36 -15.31 -4.29 -9.10
N PRO A 37 -16.22 -3.33 -9.35
CA PRO A 37 -16.74 -3.09 -10.69
C PRO A 37 -15.63 -2.81 -11.73
N GLY A 38 -15.82 -3.31 -12.95
CA GLY A 38 -14.95 -3.04 -14.10
C GLY A 38 -13.71 -3.94 -14.23
N LEU A 39 -13.55 -4.98 -13.41
CA LEU A 39 -12.52 -6.03 -13.62
C LEU A 39 -12.92 -7.10 -14.63
N GLU A 40 -14.20 -7.13 -15.03
CA GLU A 40 -14.72 -8.02 -16.06
C GLU A 40 -14.26 -7.58 -17.45
N ALA A 41 -14.28 -8.50 -18.42
CA ALA A 41 -13.99 -8.17 -19.81
C ALA A 41 -15.05 -7.17 -20.35
N PRO A 42 -14.67 -6.26 -21.27
CA PRO A 42 -15.64 -5.34 -21.88
C PRO A 42 -16.79 -6.12 -22.51
N ALA A 43 -18.02 -5.84 -22.06
CA ALA A 43 -19.20 -6.58 -22.52
C ALA A 43 -19.68 -6.14 -23.91
N VAL A 44 -19.40 -4.89 -24.29
CA VAL A 44 -19.67 -4.39 -25.64
C VAL A 44 -18.56 -4.89 -26.58
N PRO A 45 -18.91 -5.59 -27.67
CA PRO A 45 -17.93 -6.18 -28.58
C PRO A 45 -17.07 -5.09 -29.26
N PRO A 46 -15.83 -5.43 -29.67
CA PRO A 46 -15.00 -4.49 -30.41
C PRO A 46 -15.62 -4.13 -31.78
N PRO A 47 -15.20 -3.00 -32.38
CA PRO A 47 -15.66 -2.58 -33.71
C PRO A 47 -15.45 -3.66 -34.76
N GLY A 48 -16.43 -3.80 -35.66
CA GLY A 48 -16.29 -4.63 -36.86
C GLY A 48 -15.52 -3.91 -37.96
N TYR A 49 -15.05 -4.67 -38.96
CA TYR A 49 -14.52 -4.12 -40.20
C TYR A 49 -15.44 -4.51 -41.36
N ARG A 50 -15.97 -3.52 -42.09
CA ARG A 50 -16.79 -3.73 -43.28
C ARG A 50 -16.27 -2.84 -44.41
N GLU A 51 -15.98 -3.44 -45.57
CA GLU A 51 -15.48 -2.73 -46.76
C GLU A 51 -14.24 -1.84 -46.48
N GLY A 52 -13.34 -2.31 -45.61
CA GLY A 52 -12.13 -1.57 -45.22
C GLY A 52 -12.37 -0.38 -44.27
N LYS A 53 -13.61 -0.16 -43.83
CA LYS A 53 -13.97 0.86 -42.83
C LYS A 53 -14.27 0.22 -41.47
N LEU A 54 -13.79 0.88 -40.43
CA LEU A 54 -14.08 0.54 -39.04
C LEU A 54 -15.54 0.91 -38.72
N VAL A 55 -16.32 -0.05 -38.23
CA VAL A 55 -17.72 0.15 -37.84
C VAL A 55 -17.81 0.02 -36.31
N PRO A 56 -17.96 1.12 -35.57
CA PRO A 56 -18.07 1.06 -34.11
C PRO A 56 -19.40 0.40 -33.69
N PRO A 57 -19.49 -0.07 -32.43
CA PRO A 57 -20.76 -0.51 -31.84
C PRO A 57 -21.85 0.56 -31.98
N SER A 58 -23.08 0.10 -32.22
CA SER A 58 -24.25 0.97 -32.32
C SER A 58 -24.92 1.10 -30.96
N PHE A 59 -25.35 2.31 -30.62
CA PHE A 59 -26.03 2.64 -29.37
C PHE A 59 -27.33 3.37 -29.68
N PRO A 60 -28.34 3.32 -28.79
CA PRO A 60 -29.62 3.98 -29.01
C PRO A 60 -29.44 5.49 -29.18
N SER A 61 -30.14 6.06 -30.16
CA SER A 61 -30.18 7.51 -30.38
C SER A 61 -31.16 8.17 -29.43
N ILE A 62 -30.75 9.30 -28.86
CA ILE A 62 -31.64 10.20 -28.13
C ILE A 62 -32.19 11.22 -29.13
N LYS A 63 -33.45 11.65 -28.95
CA LYS A 63 -34.03 12.77 -29.72
C LYS A 63 -33.09 13.98 -29.68
N SER A 64 -33.03 14.75 -30.76
CA SER A 64 -32.28 16.00 -30.79
C SER A 64 -32.87 17.03 -29.82
N ARG A 65 -32.06 18.01 -29.41
CA ARG A 65 -32.53 19.11 -28.53
C ARG A 65 -33.74 19.84 -29.11
N LEU A 66 -33.79 20.04 -30.44
CA LEU A 66 -34.91 20.71 -31.10
C LEU A 66 -36.20 19.86 -31.07
N GLU A 67 -36.11 18.56 -31.29
CA GLU A 67 -37.25 17.64 -31.14
C GLU A 67 -37.76 17.63 -29.70
N GLN A 68 -36.86 17.65 -28.71
CA GLN A 68 -37.24 17.76 -27.30
C GLN A 68 -37.99 19.08 -27.00
N ILE A 69 -37.55 20.21 -27.58
CA ILE A 69 -38.27 21.50 -27.45
C ILE A 69 -39.66 21.43 -28.11
N GLN A 70 -39.79 20.73 -29.24
CA GLN A 70 -41.09 20.52 -29.87
C GLN A 70 -42.01 19.68 -28.97
N ASP A 71 -41.48 18.66 -28.29
CA ASP A 71 -42.23 17.86 -27.30
C ASP A 71 -42.70 18.70 -26.11
N LEU A 72 -41.89 19.66 -25.65
CA LEU A 72 -42.31 20.61 -24.61
C LEU A 72 -43.48 21.48 -25.09
N LYS A 73 -43.42 22.01 -26.32
CA LYS A 73 -44.49 22.85 -26.89
C LYS A 73 -45.80 22.09 -27.09
N ARG A 74 -45.74 20.81 -27.49
CA ARG A 74 -46.92 19.94 -27.65
C ARG A 74 -47.68 19.66 -26.35
N SER A 75 -47.06 19.90 -25.19
CA SER A 75 -47.74 19.75 -23.90
C SER A 75 -48.90 20.72 -23.70
N GLU A 76 -48.94 21.84 -24.44
CA GLU A 76 -50.01 22.84 -24.34
C GLU A 76 -51.36 22.31 -24.85
N ASP A 77 -51.35 21.47 -25.90
CA ASP A 77 -52.56 21.05 -26.62
C ASP A 77 -52.97 19.59 -26.38
N GLU A 78 -52.01 18.67 -26.21
CA GLU A 78 -52.29 17.22 -26.26
C GLU A 78 -51.65 16.44 -25.10
N GLU A 79 -50.42 16.79 -24.74
CA GLU A 79 -49.47 15.84 -24.15
C GLU A 79 -48.89 16.28 -22.80
N GLU A 80 -49.74 16.70 -21.86
CA GLU A 80 -49.35 17.16 -20.50
C GLU A 80 -48.41 16.17 -19.77
N TYR A 81 -47.35 16.71 -19.14
CA TYR A 81 -46.38 15.93 -18.36
C TYR A 81 -46.93 15.59 -16.97
N ASP A 82 -46.51 14.45 -16.40
CA ASP A 82 -46.77 14.17 -14.99
C ASP A 82 -45.93 15.09 -14.09
N LEU A 83 -44.66 15.32 -14.46
CA LEU A 83 -43.74 16.18 -13.72
C LEU A 83 -42.92 17.08 -14.65
N LEU A 84 -42.82 18.36 -14.28
CA LEU A 84 -41.83 19.30 -14.79
C LEU A 84 -40.80 19.61 -13.70
N ILE A 85 -39.54 19.26 -13.93
CA ILE A 85 -38.42 19.60 -13.06
C ILE A 85 -37.70 20.84 -13.60
N ILE A 86 -37.50 21.83 -12.74
CA ILE A 86 -36.77 23.07 -13.04
C ILE A 86 -35.38 22.97 -12.40
N GLY A 87 -34.35 23.02 -13.24
CA GLY A 87 -32.95 22.82 -12.89
C GLY A 87 -32.49 21.39 -13.14
N ALA A 88 -31.37 21.21 -13.84
CA ALA A 88 -30.77 19.91 -14.15
C ALA A 88 -29.33 19.81 -13.63
N GLY A 89 -29.09 20.35 -12.42
CA GLY A 89 -27.97 19.92 -11.58
C GLY A 89 -28.20 18.51 -11.02
N ALA A 90 -27.29 18.04 -10.17
CA ALA A 90 -27.30 16.66 -9.65
C ALA A 90 -28.66 16.25 -9.07
N THR A 91 -29.30 17.14 -8.31
CA THR A 91 -30.63 16.94 -7.75
C THR A 91 -31.69 16.76 -8.83
N GLY A 92 -31.82 17.71 -9.76
CA GLY A 92 -32.87 17.68 -10.77
C GLY A 92 -32.68 16.58 -11.82
N ALA A 93 -31.45 16.32 -12.25
CA ALA A 93 -31.14 15.21 -13.15
C ALA A 93 -31.41 13.85 -12.48
N GLY A 94 -31.10 13.72 -11.17
CA GLY A 94 -31.45 12.55 -10.37
C GLY A 94 -32.97 12.34 -10.25
N ILE A 95 -33.72 13.39 -9.94
CA ILE A 95 -35.20 13.36 -9.86
C ILE A 95 -35.79 12.94 -11.20
N ALA A 96 -35.29 13.50 -12.30
CA ALA A 96 -35.74 13.19 -13.64
C ALA A 96 -35.51 11.72 -14.00
N LEU A 97 -34.34 11.16 -13.66
CA LEU A 97 -34.03 9.75 -13.89
C LEU A 97 -34.91 8.82 -13.02
N ASP A 98 -35.06 9.13 -11.73
CA ASP A 98 -35.90 8.34 -10.83
C ASP A 98 -37.36 8.32 -11.30
N ALA A 99 -37.95 9.50 -11.53
CA ALA A 99 -39.33 9.60 -11.99
C ALA A 99 -39.56 8.85 -13.32
N ALA A 100 -38.64 8.95 -14.28
CA ALA A 100 -38.74 8.24 -15.55
C ALA A 100 -38.66 6.72 -15.39
N THR A 101 -37.74 6.24 -14.56
CA THR A 101 -37.58 4.79 -14.29
C THR A 101 -38.74 4.18 -13.49
N ARG A 102 -39.57 5.01 -12.86
CA ARG A 102 -40.87 4.63 -12.27
C ARG A 102 -42.05 4.71 -13.24
N GLY A 103 -41.80 5.01 -14.52
CA GLY A 103 -42.80 5.05 -15.58
C GLY A 103 -43.65 6.32 -15.64
N LEU A 104 -43.18 7.43 -15.06
CA LEU A 104 -43.84 8.74 -15.16
C LEU A 104 -43.43 9.46 -16.45
N LYS A 105 -44.31 10.32 -16.99
CA LYS A 105 -43.97 11.21 -18.11
C LYS A 105 -43.32 12.49 -17.58
N VAL A 106 -42.04 12.68 -17.89
CA VAL A 106 -41.21 13.70 -17.22
C VAL A 106 -40.57 14.66 -18.21
N ALA A 107 -40.55 15.95 -17.85
CA ALA A 107 -39.73 16.97 -18.48
C ALA A 107 -38.74 17.57 -17.47
N VAL A 108 -37.51 17.85 -17.89
CA VAL A 108 -36.53 18.60 -17.11
C VAL A 108 -35.88 19.68 -17.96
N VAL A 109 -35.85 20.90 -17.40
CA VAL A 109 -35.35 22.09 -18.09
C VAL A 109 -34.26 22.76 -17.27
N GLU A 110 -33.19 23.20 -17.92
CA GLU A 110 -32.05 23.88 -17.31
C GLU A 110 -31.77 25.18 -18.02
N ARG A 111 -31.64 26.28 -17.27
CA ARG A 111 -31.42 27.61 -17.82
C ARG A 111 -30.08 27.70 -18.52
N ASP A 112 -29.04 27.12 -17.92
CA ASP A 112 -27.67 27.14 -18.45
C ASP A 112 -27.36 25.77 -19.08
N ASP A 113 -26.16 25.25 -18.95
CA ASP A 113 -25.84 23.87 -19.34
C ASP A 113 -26.06 22.89 -18.18
N PHE A 114 -26.21 21.61 -18.49
CA PHE A 114 -26.23 20.57 -17.46
C PHE A 114 -24.98 20.69 -16.57
N SER A 115 -25.21 20.71 -15.26
CA SER A 115 -24.16 20.87 -14.24
C SER A 115 -23.49 22.25 -14.15
N ALA A 116 -23.96 23.30 -14.86
CA ALA A 116 -23.27 24.60 -14.87
C ALA A 116 -23.17 25.32 -13.51
N GLY A 117 -24.12 25.04 -12.60
CA GLY A 117 -24.12 25.58 -11.23
C GLY A 117 -23.16 24.86 -10.28
N THR A 118 -23.62 24.65 -9.04
CA THR A 118 -22.82 24.02 -7.97
C THR A 118 -22.33 22.61 -8.33
N SER A 119 -23.08 21.87 -9.16
CA SER A 119 -22.80 20.46 -9.46
C SER A 119 -21.50 20.22 -10.22
N SER A 120 -20.88 21.22 -10.88
CA SER A 120 -19.52 21.07 -11.46
C SER A 120 -18.41 21.67 -10.61
N LYS A 121 -18.75 22.27 -9.45
CA LYS A 121 -17.85 23.09 -8.62
C LYS A 121 -17.64 22.46 -7.24
N SER A 122 -17.73 21.14 -7.17
CA SER A 122 -17.53 20.36 -5.94
C SER A 122 -16.04 20.08 -5.66
N THR A 123 -15.75 19.43 -4.53
CA THR A 123 -14.40 18.89 -4.24
C THR A 123 -14.10 17.60 -5.02
N LYS A 124 -15.03 17.11 -5.84
CA LYS A 124 -14.89 15.88 -6.64
C LYS A 124 -14.75 14.61 -5.79
N LEU A 125 -15.27 14.66 -4.55
CA LEU A 125 -15.32 13.53 -3.62
C LEU A 125 -16.75 13.08 -3.36
N VAL A 126 -16.92 11.77 -3.27
CA VAL A 126 -18.12 11.09 -2.78
C VAL A 126 -17.81 10.61 -1.38
N HIS A 127 -17.83 11.55 -0.43
CA HIS A 127 -17.36 11.30 0.93
C HIS A 127 -18.40 10.57 1.78
N GLY A 128 -17.98 9.62 2.61
CA GLY A 128 -18.88 9.01 3.62
C GLY A 128 -18.87 9.72 4.98
N GLY A 129 -17.99 10.72 5.18
CA GLY A 129 -18.10 11.67 6.29
C GLY A 129 -17.48 11.24 7.63
N VAL A 130 -16.21 10.81 7.63
CA VAL A 130 -15.45 10.39 8.82
C VAL A 130 -15.54 11.39 9.99
N ARG A 131 -15.53 12.70 9.74
CA ARG A 131 -15.66 13.74 10.77
C ARG A 131 -17.01 13.74 11.48
N TYR A 132 -18.09 13.38 10.77
CA TYR A 132 -19.41 13.29 11.38
C TYR A 132 -19.51 12.09 12.32
N LEU A 133 -18.73 11.03 12.07
CA LEU A 133 -18.66 9.87 12.97
C LEU A 133 -18.05 10.25 14.32
N GLU A 134 -17.03 11.11 14.33
CA GLU A 134 -16.43 11.63 15.56
C GLU A 134 -17.48 12.36 16.42
N LYS A 135 -18.26 13.27 15.83
CA LYS A 135 -19.37 13.95 16.53
C LYS A 135 -20.48 12.99 16.95
N ALA A 136 -20.90 12.07 16.08
CA ALA A 136 -21.93 11.10 16.39
C ALA A 136 -21.58 10.25 17.63
N PHE A 137 -20.31 9.87 17.77
CA PHE A 137 -19.85 9.08 18.90
C PHE A 137 -19.70 9.90 20.18
N TRP A 138 -19.04 11.07 20.12
CA TRP A 138 -18.77 11.88 21.30
C TRP A 138 -20.00 12.64 21.82
N GLU A 139 -20.88 13.08 20.93
CA GLU A 139 -22.10 13.84 21.27
C GLU A 139 -23.36 12.94 21.33
N LEU A 140 -23.23 11.63 21.05
CA LEU A 140 -24.34 10.68 20.95
C LEU A 140 -25.45 11.14 19.98
N ASP A 141 -25.06 11.83 18.91
CA ASP A 141 -25.99 12.39 17.92
C ASP A 141 -26.39 11.33 16.88
N TYR A 142 -27.61 10.80 17.02
CA TYR A 142 -28.18 9.82 16.09
C TYR A 142 -28.32 10.35 14.66
N ASN A 143 -28.58 11.65 14.48
CA ASN A 143 -28.75 12.23 13.15
C ASN A 143 -27.41 12.25 12.40
N GLN A 144 -26.30 12.52 13.11
CA GLN A 144 -24.96 12.41 12.53
C GLN A 144 -24.61 10.97 12.16
N TYR A 145 -24.98 10.01 13.02
CA TYR A 145 -24.78 8.59 12.73
C TYR A 145 -25.56 8.12 11.49
N ALA A 146 -26.83 8.51 11.39
CA ALA A 146 -27.69 8.21 10.24
C ALA A 146 -27.09 8.76 8.95
N LEU A 147 -26.60 10.01 8.98
CA LEU A 147 -25.94 10.67 7.86
C LEU A 147 -24.69 9.90 7.38
N VAL A 148 -23.87 9.39 8.31
CA VAL A 148 -22.68 8.59 7.95
C VAL A 148 -23.07 7.28 7.27
N LYS A 149 -24.06 6.55 7.80
CA LYS A 149 -24.54 5.31 7.17
C LYS A 149 -25.11 5.55 5.78
N GLU A 150 -25.91 6.59 5.67
CA GLU A 150 -26.50 7.01 4.41
C GLU A 150 -25.42 7.30 3.37
N ALA A 151 -24.45 8.15 3.71
CA ALA A 151 -23.38 8.51 2.81
C ALA A 151 -22.51 7.30 2.41
N LEU A 152 -22.27 6.36 3.32
CA LEU A 152 -21.55 5.10 3.04
C LEU A 152 -22.31 4.20 2.06
N ARG A 153 -23.64 4.08 2.22
CA ARG A 153 -24.51 3.32 1.32
C ARG A 153 -24.55 3.96 -0.07
N GLU A 154 -24.83 5.26 -0.14
CA GLU A 154 -24.90 5.97 -1.42
C GLU A 154 -23.56 5.94 -2.16
N ARG A 155 -22.42 6.05 -1.45
CA ARG A 155 -21.09 5.91 -2.04
C ARG A 155 -20.88 4.57 -2.77
N LYS A 156 -21.44 3.47 -2.26
CA LYS A 156 -21.39 2.19 -2.97
C LYS A 156 -22.26 2.21 -4.23
N TYR A 157 -23.46 2.78 -4.15
CA TYR A 157 -24.33 2.91 -5.33
C TYR A 157 -23.68 3.75 -6.43
N PHE A 158 -22.98 4.83 -6.07
CA PHE A 158 -22.15 5.61 -7.00
C PHE A 158 -21.17 4.73 -7.78
N LEU A 159 -20.36 3.95 -7.05
CA LEU A 159 -19.32 3.09 -7.62
C LEU A 159 -19.89 1.99 -8.52
N ASN A 160 -21.11 1.51 -8.23
CA ASN A 160 -21.75 0.44 -8.99
C ASN A 160 -22.48 0.94 -10.24
N THR A 161 -23.17 2.08 -10.15
CA THR A 161 -24.02 2.62 -11.23
C THR A 161 -23.20 3.36 -12.29
N ALA A 162 -22.06 3.93 -11.92
CA ALA A 162 -21.15 4.64 -12.81
C ALA A 162 -19.68 4.36 -12.51
N PRO A 163 -19.20 3.10 -12.66
CA PRO A 163 -17.84 2.69 -12.33
C PRO A 163 -16.75 3.32 -13.21
N HIS A 164 -17.13 3.89 -14.35
CA HIS A 164 -16.21 4.65 -15.22
C HIS A 164 -16.00 6.08 -14.71
N LEU A 165 -17.01 6.70 -14.09
CA LEU A 165 -16.97 8.08 -13.61
C LEU A 165 -16.64 8.21 -12.12
N SER A 166 -16.54 7.09 -11.41
CA SER A 166 -16.28 7.06 -9.98
C SER A 166 -15.24 6.00 -9.63
N SER A 167 -14.41 6.31 -8.66
CA SER A 167 -13.34 5.46 -8.19
C SER A 167 -13.16 5.63 -6.69
N TRP A 168 -12.30 4.81 -6.09
CA TRP A 168 -11.83 5.07 -4.74
C TRP A 168 -10.50 5.82 -4.77
N LEU A 169 -10.28 6.61 -3.73
CA LEU A 169 -9.06 7.37 -3.51
C LEU A 169 -8.57 7.12 -2.08
N PRO A 170 -7.34 6.60 -1.88
CA PRO A 170 -6.72 6.61 -0.57
C PRO A 170 -6.36 8.05 -0.19
N ILE A 171 -6.73 8.44 1.02
CA ILE A 171 -6.50 9.77 1.58
C ILE A 171 -5.64 9.63 2.83
N MET A 172 -4.47 10.26 2.79
CA MET A 172 -3.50 10.30 3.87
C MET A 172 -3.84 11.39 4.88
N VAL A 173 -3.88 11.05 6.16
CA VAL A 173 -3.97 11.95 7.32
C VAL A 173 -2.61 11.95 8.03
N PRO A 174 -1.79 13.00 7.89
CA PRO A 174 -0.50 13.09 8.58
C PRO A 174 -0.68 13.07 10.11
N VAL A 175 0.16 12.31 10.81
CA VAL A 175 0.14 12.17 12.27
C VAL A 175 1.34 12.91 12.85
N GLN A 176 1.07 13.99 13.58
CA GLN A 176 2.12 14.85 14.15
C GLN A 176 2.43 14.55 15.62
N LYS A 177 1.41 14.14 16.39
CA LYS A 177 1.53 13.80 17.83
C LYS A 177 1.32 12.31 18.05
N TRP A 178 2.08 11.70 18.97
CA TRP A 178 2.09 10.23 19.12
C TRP A 178 0.72 9.68 19.53
N TRP A 179 -0.06 10.44 20.30
CA TRP A 179 -1.42 10.07 20.73
C TRP A 179 -2.44 10.11 19.59
N GLN A 180 -2.17 10.87 18.51
CA GLN A 180 -3.06 10.92 17.34
C GLN A 180 -3.04 9.60 16.57
N ALA A 181 -1.94 8.84 16.61
CA ALA A 181 -1.84 7.54 15.94
C ALA A 181 -2.92 6.53 16.42
N PRO A 182 -3.02 6.19 17.73
CA PRO A 182 -4.08 5.31 18.20
C PRO A 182 -5.48 5.94 18.06
N TYR A 183 -5.60 7.27 18.18
CA TYR A 183 -6.87 7.98 18.01
C TYR A 183 -7.44 7.85 16.59
N PHE A 184 -6.67 8.24 15.58
CA PHE A 184 -7.09 8.13 14.18
C PHE A 184 -7.21 6.67 13.73
N TRP A 185 -6.39 5.76 14.26
CA TRP A 185 -6.54 4.33 13.97
C TRP A 185 -7.88 3.81 14.48
N ALA A 186 -8.26 4.13 15.72
CA ALA A 186 -9.55 3.73 16.26
C ALA A 186 -10.72 4.35 15.48
N GLY A 187 -10.65 5.65 15.15
CA GLY A 187 -11.70 6.34 14.40
C GLY A 187 -11.89 5.78 12.98
N THR A 188 -10.79 5.56 12.24
CA THR A 188 -10.85 4.99 10.89
C THR A 188 -11.25 3.52 10.90
N LYS A 189 -10.88 2.75 11.93
CA LYS A 189 -11.36 1.36 12.10
C LYS A 189 -12.84 1.28 12.45
N ALA A 190 -13.34 2.20 13.29
CA ALA A 190 -14.76 2.31 13.56
C ALA A 190 -15.54 2.65 12.27
N TYR A 191 -14.98 3.54 11.45
CA TYR A 191 -15.54 3.86 10.14
C TYR A 191 -15.54 2.67 9.17
N ASP A 192 -14.43 1.92 9.06
CA ASP A 192 -14.34 0.67 8.27
C ASP A 192 -15.39 -0.36 8.74
N PHE A 193 -15.55 -0.51 10.06
CA PHE A 193 -16.49 -1.44 10.66
C PHE A 193 -17.93 -1.05 10.34
N LEU A 194 -18.28 0.23 10.48
CA LEU A 194 -19.61 0.76 10.14
C LEU A 194 -19.92 0.66 8.65
N ALA A 195 -18.91 0.80 7.79
CA ALA A 195 -19.08 0.62 6.36
C ALA A 195 -19.51 -0.81 6.02
N GLY A 196 -19.12 -1.84 6.79
CA GLY A 196 -19.61 -3.21 6.60
C GLY A 196 -19.44 -3.68 5.15
N SER A 197 -20.49 -4.21 4.52
CA SER A 197 -20.51 -4.59 3.09
C SER A 197 -20.35 -3.43 2.10
N GLU A 198 -20.46 -2.19 2.56
CA GLU A 198 -20.33 -0.95 1.80
C GLU A 198 -18.89 -0.39 1.85
N GLY A 199 -17.98 -1.08 2.56
CA GLY A 199 -16.58 -0.74 2.66
C GLY A 199 -15.80 -1.02 1.37
N ILE A 200 -14.97 -0.04 0.96
CA ILE A 200 -14.15 -0.08 -0.25
C ILE A 200 -12.87 -0.89 -0.01
N GLU A 201 -11.97 -0.36 0.82
CA GLU A 201 -10.73 -0.98 1.31
C GLU A 201 -10.54 -0.67 2.79
N THR A 202 -9.68 -1.41 3.50
CA THR A 202 -9.47 -1.16 4.94
C THR A 202 -8.43 -0.08 5.19
N SER A 203 -8.68 0.80 6.15
CA SER A 203 -7.70 1.79 6.63
C SER A 203 -6.41 1.15 7.18
N TYR A 204 -5.28 1.84 7.07
CA TYR A 204 -4.00 1.34 7.57
C TYR A 204 -3.06 2.49 8.00
N PHE A 205 -2.11 2.17 8.88
CA PHE A 205 -1.10 3.12 9.33
C PHE A 205 0.18 2.97 8.51
N LEU A 206 0.71 4.10 8.04
CA LEU A 206 2.03 4.23 7.44
C LEU A 206 3.00 4.79 8.47
N THR A 207 4.13 4.13 8.66
CA THR A 207 5.25 4.70 9.41
C THR A 207 5.77 5.95 8.69
N LYS A 208 6.43 6.86 9.41
CA LYS A 208 7.05 8.07 8.82
C LYS A 208 7.76 7.82 7.49
N SER A 209 8.62 6.80 7.44
CA SER A 209 9.36 6.43 6.23
C SER A 209 8.44 6.07 5.06
N LYS A 210 7.41 5.26 5.28
CA LYS A 210 6.46 4.86 4.23
C LYS A 210 5.52 6.00 3.84
N ALA A 211 5.15 6.88 4.77
CA ALA A 211 4.37 8.06 4.48
C ALA A 211 5.14 9.01 3.56
N ILE A 212 6.43 9.24 3.83
CA ILE A 212 7.32 10.03 2.97
C ILE A 212 7.58 9.33 1.64
N ASP A 213 7.72 8.00 1.60
CA ASP A 213 7.88 7.26 0.34
C ASP A 213 6.62 7.34 -0.55
N ALA A 214 5.44 7.24 0.06
CA ALA A 214 4.16 7.37 -0.64
C ALA A 214 3.86 8.82 -1.06
N PHE A 215 4.30 9.81 -0.27
CA PHE A 215 4.11 11.24 -0.52
C PHE A 215 5.46 11.99 -0.34
N PRO A 216 6.36 11.96 -1.34
CA PRO A 216 7.74 12.48 -1.20
C PRO A 216 7.84 13.97 -0.91
N MET A 217 6.81 14.72 -1.30
CA MET A 217 6.67 16.16 -1.16
C MET A 217 6.26 16.56 0.27
N LEU A 218 5.93 15.58 1.12
CA LEU A 218 5.46 15.80 2.47
C LEU A 218 6.59 16.33 3.36
N LYS A 219 6.28 17.34 4.18
CA LYS A 219 7.17 17.90 5.18
C LYS A 219 7.64 16.82 6.15
N ARG A 220 8.95 16.71 6.31
CA ARG A 220 9.60 15.64 7.09
C ARG A 220 9.67 15.93 8.58
N ASP A 221 9.50 17.18 8.97
CA ASP A 221 9.56 17.63 10.37
C ASP A 221 8.25 17.33 11.10
N ASN A 222 8.34 17.03 12.39
CA ASN A 222 7.19 16.86 13.29
C ASN A 222 6.12 15.85 12.81
N ILE A 223 6.46 14.91 11.93
CA ILE A 223 5.60 13.79 11.54
C ILE A 223 6.10 12.47 12.15
N ILE A 224 5.18 11.67 12.67
CA ILE A 224 5.41 10.36 13.30
C ILE A 224 5.04 9.24 12.32
N GLY A 225 4.04 9.49 11.49
CA GLY A 225 3.53 8.59 10.46
C GLY A 225 2.31 9.20 9.81
N ALA A 226 1.48 8.38 9.18
CA ALA A 226 0.21 8.81 8.63
C ALA A 226 -0.84 7.70 8.74
N MET A 227 -2.09 8.08 8.95
CA MET A 227 -3.22 7.18 8.75
C MET A 227 -3.67 7.28 7.29
N VAL A 228 -4.02 6.16 6.66
CA VAL A 228 -4.64 6.17 5.33
C VAL A 228 -6.02 5.54 5.45
N TYR A 229 -7.03 6.23 4.93
CA TYR A 229 -8.39 5.70 4.77
C TYR A 229 -8.84 5.88 3.32
N TYR A 230 -9.92 5.20 2.94
CA TYR A 230 -10.43 5.23 1.58
C TYR A 230 -11.76 5.96 1.51
N ASP A 231 -11.86 6.89 0.56
CA ASP A 231 -13.12 7.53 0.19
C ASP A 231 -13.40 7.45 -1.31
N GLY A 232 -14.59 7.86 -1.72
CA GLY A 232 -14.97 7.90 -3.12
C GLY A 232 -14.48 9.19 -3.80
N ALA A 233 -14.04 9.09 -5.04
CA ALA A 233 -13.82 10.21 -5.95
C ALA A 233 -14.72 10.05 -7.18
N HIS A 234 -15.09 11.16 -7.81
CA HIS A 234 -15.90 11.10 -9.02
C HIS A 234 -15.67 12.28 -9.96
N ASN A 235 -16.16 12.10 -11.18
CA ASN A 235 -16.26 13.15 -12.19
C ASN A 235 -17.65 13.81 -12.12
N ASP A 236 -17.77 14.89 -11.36
CA ASP A 236 -19.05 15.53 -11.05
C ASP A 236 -19.83 16.00 -12.30
N SER A 237 -19.22 16.79 -13.19
CA SER A 237 -19.93 17.31 -14.37
C SER A 237 -20.32 16.22 -15.36
N ARG A 238 -19.42 15.28 -15.68
CA ARG A 238 -19.74 14.15 -16.58
C ARG A 238 -20.78 13.23 -15.97
N MET A 239 -20.75 13.02 -14.65
CA MET A 239 -21.77 12.23 -13.96
C MET A 239 -23.14 12.87 -14.09
N ASN A 240 -23.23 14.19 -13.92
CA ASN A 240 -24.49 14.89 -14.10
C ASN A 240 -25.00 14.89 -15.55
N VAL A 241 -24.11 15.08 -16.53
CA VAL A 241 -24.47 14.94 -17.95
C VAL A 241 -24.96 13.51 -18.23
N SER A 242 -24.27 12.51 -17.69
CA SER A 242 -24.67 11.10 -17.84
C SER A 242 -26.01 10.81 -17.18
N LEU A 243 -26.33 11.41 -16.03
CA LEU A 243 -27.66 11.32 -15.42
C LEU A 243 -28.74 11.88 -16.34
N ALA A 244 -28.54 13.09 -16.86
CA ALA A 244 -29.48 13.74 -17.78
C ALA A 244 -29.68 12.91 -19.06
N MET A 245 -28.59 12.42 -19.67
CA MET A 245 -28.68 11.62 -20.90
C MET A 245 -29.26 10.23 -20.65
N THR A 246 -29.01 9.63 -19.48
CA THR A 246 -29.66 8.37 -19.08
C THR A 246 -31.16 8.58 -18.89
N ALA A 247 -31.58 9.68 -18.24
CA ALA A 247 -33.00 10.01 -18.13
C ALA A 247 -33.67 10.19 -19.51
N ALA A 248 -32.97 10.83 -20.45
CA ALA A 248 -33.46 10.98 -21.82
C ALA A 248 -33.62 9.63 -22.55
N LEU A 249 -32.71 8.67 -22.33
CA LEU A 249 -32.84 7.30 -22.85
C LEU A 249 -34.03 6.54 -22.25
N TYR A 250 -34.41 6.84 -21.01
CA TYR A 250 -35.63 6.34 -20.37
C TYR A 250 -36.90 7.13 -20.74
N GLY A 251 -36.80 8.09 -21.66
CA GLY A 251 -37.96 8.79 -22.23
C GLY A 251 -38.25 10.18 -21.62
N THR A 252 -37.40 10.69 -20.74
CA THR A 252 -37.52 12.07 -20.26
C THR A 252 -37.26 13.07 -21.37
N THR A 253 -38.07 14.13 -21.44
CA THR A 253 -37.77 15.31 -22.26
C THR A 253 -36.76 16.19 -21.53
N VAL A 254 -35.52 16.24 -22.01
CA VAL A 254 -34.40 16.92 -21.34
C VAL A 254 -33.90 18.05 -22.23
N VAL A 255 -33.89 19.29 -21.72
CA VAL A 255 -33.44 20.48 -22.47
C VAL A 255 -32.58 21.38 -21.60
N ASN A 256 -31.32 21.59 -21.99
CA ASN A 256 -30.45 22.65 -21.46
C ASN A 256 -30.62 23.95 -22.25
N HIS A 257 -30.14 25.05 -21.68
CA HIS A 257 -30.27 26.41 -22.22
C HIS A 257 -31.72 26.84 -22.47
N LEU A 258 -32.63 26.44 -21.56
CA LEU A 258 -34.05 26.77 -21.57
C LEU A 258 -34.45 27.39 -20.23
N GLU A 259 -34.62 28.71 -20.23
CA GLU A 259 -34.91 29.50 -19.02
C GLU A 259 -36.40 29.47 -18.69
N VAL A 260 -36.76 29.10 -17.46
CA VAL A 260 -38.12 29.32 -16.93
C VAL A 260 -38.25 30.77 -16.46
N THR A 261 -39.15 31.51 -17.11
CA THR A 261 -39.38 32.94 -16.84
C THR A 261 -40.63 33.20 -15.99
N GLY A 262 -41.50 32.20 -15.83
CA GLY A 262 -42.65 32.31 -14.95
C GLY A 262 -43.39 30.99 -14.72
N LEU A 263 -44.29 31.00 -13.74
CA LEU A 263 -45.12 29.86 -13.39
C LEU A 263 -46.59 30.12 -13.75
N ASN A 264 -47.30 29.09 -14.21
CA ASN A 264 -48.70 29.17 -14.61
C ASN A 264 -49.58 28.56 -13.51
N LYS A 265 -50.61 29.31 -13.09
CA LYS A 265 -51.64 28.87 -12.14
C LYS A 265 -52.97 28.70 -12.84
N ASP A 266 -53.73 27.69 -12.43
CA ASP A 266 -55.10 27.51 -12.86
C ASP A 266 -56.07 28.44 -12.11
N ALA A 267 -57.37 28.36 -12.44
CA ALA A 267 -58.41 29.16 -11.80
C ALA A 267 -58.57 28.89 -10.28
N SER A 268 -58.07 27.76 -9.78
CA SER A 268 -58.07 27.41 -8.35
C SER A 268 -56.84 27.94 -7.61
N GLY A 269 -55.90 28.57 -8.33
CA GLY A 269 -54.64 29.06 -7.79
C GLY A 269 -53.55 27.98 -7.65
N LYS A 270 -53.78 26.78 -8.21
CA LYS A 270 -52.80 25.68 -8.23
C LYS A 270 -51.90 25.76 -9.45
N LEU A 271 -50.64 25.36 -9.30
CA LEU A 271 -49.69 25.33 -10.41
C LEU A 271 -50.06 24.24 -11.42
N CYS A 272 -49.96 24.57 -12.71
CA CYS A 272 -50.30 23.67 -13.82
C CYS A 272 -49.32 23.73 -15.00
N GLY A 273 -48.21 24.45 -14.83
CA GLY A 273 -47.16 24.55 -15.84
C GLY A 273 -46.22 25.72 -15.60
N ALA A 274 -45.31 25.94 -16.54
CA ALA A 274 -44.36 27.06 -16.53
C ALA A 274 -44.25 27.70 -17.92
N ARG A 275 -43.82 28.96 -17.95
CA ARG A 275 -43.39 29.66 -19.17
C ARG A 275 -41.88 29.59 -19.27
N ALA A 276 -41.39 29.23 -20.46
CA ALA A 276 -39.96 29.11 -20.71
C ALA A 276 -39.56 29.68 -22.07
N LYS A 277 -38.28 30.05 -22.22
CA LYS A 277 -37.68 30.52 -23.46
C LYS A 277 -36.33 29.87 -23.74
N ASP A 278 -36.05 29.61 -25.02
CA ASP A 278 -34.76 29.07 -25.47
C ASP A 278 -33.75 30.20 -25.63
N ILE A 279 -32.72 30.23 -24.77
CA ILE A 279 -31.70 31.28 -24.79
C ILE A 279 -30.64 31.06 -25.87
N ILE A 280 -30.54 29.86 -26.47
CA ILE A 280 -29.65 29.61 -27.61
C ILE A 280 -30.14 30.36 -28.85
N ALA A 281 -31.46 30.44 -29.03
CA ALA A 281 -32.06 31.17 -30.14
C ALA A 281 -31.59 32.65 -30.18
N GLU A 282 -31.54 33.32 -29.03
CA GLU A 282 -31.00 34.69 -28.89
C GLU A 282 -29.52 34.76 -29.33
N LYS A 283 -28.71 33.77 -28.93
CA LYS A 283 -27.30 33.73 -29.30
C LYS A 283 -27.07 33.50 -30.80
N ASP A 284 -27.98 32.76 -31.44
CA ASP A 284 -27.97 32.51 -32.89
C ASP A 284 -28.58 33.67 -33.70
N GLY A 285 -28.92 34.79 -33.06
CA GLY A 285 -29.48 35.98 -33.70
C GLY A 285 -30.97 35.88 -34.00
N GLN A 286 -31.67 34.90 -33.43
CA GLN A 286 -33.11 34.73 -33.51
C GLN A 286 -33.81 35.33 -32.28
N VAL A 287 -35.11 35.61 -32.38
CA VAL A 287 -35.89 36.09 -31.23
C VAL A 287 -36.32 34.89 -30.38
N ALA A 288 -35.87 34.81 -29.13
CA ALA A 288 -36.37 33.80 -28.19
C ALA A 288 -37.83 34.08 -27.86
N LYS A 289 -38.71 33.20 -28.32
CA LYS A 289 -40.14 33.25 -28.01
C LYS A 289 -40.41 32.44 -26.75
N GLU A 290 -41.18 33.02 -25.83
CA GLU A 290 -41.72 32.28 -24.70
C GLU A 290 -42.80 31.29 -25.18
N PHE A 291 -42.88 30.14 -24.53
CA PHE A 291 -43.93 29.15 -24.71
C PHE A 291 -44.28 28.48 -23.38
N ASN A 292 -45.48 27.89 -23.31
CA ASN A 292 -45.96 27.20 -22.12
C ASN A 292 -45.53 25.73 -22.12
N ILE A 293 -45.22 25.23 -20.93
CA ILE A 293 -45.00 23.81 -20.65
C ILE A 293 -46.03 23.39 -19.61
N ARG A 294 -46.90 22.45 -19.96
CA ARG A 294 -47.97 21.93 -19.09
C ARG A 294 -47.49 20.71 -18.31
N ALA A 295 -47.73 20.71 -17.00
CA ALA A 295 -47.45 19.57 -16.14
C ALA A 295 -48.37 19.53 -14.92
N LYS A 296 -48.68 18.31 -14.44
CA LYS A 296 -49.50 18.09 -13.23
C LYS A 296 -48.79 18.51 -11.95
N GLY A 297 -47.48 18.26 -11.87
CA GLY A 297 -46.62 18.66 -10.77
C GLY A 297 -45.39 19.41 -11.25
N ILE A 298 -44.94 20.39 -10.45
CA ILE A 298 -43.72 21.16 -10.73
C ILE A 298 -42.75 20.99 -9.56
N ILE A 299 -41.52 20.60 -9.88
CA ILE A 299 -40.44 20.41 -8.91
C ILE A 299 -39.35 21.46 -9.17
N ASN A 300 -39.05 22.26 -8.16
CA ASN A 300 -37.93 23.19 -8.13
C ASN A 300 -36.69 22.51 -7.53
N ALA A 301 -35.68 22.32 -8.37
CA ALA A 301 -34.39 21.71 -8.02
C ALA A 301 -33.20 22.59 -8.45
N THR A 302 -33.38 23.92 -8.42
CA THR A 302 -32.42 24.91 -8.94
C THR A 302 -31.27 25.26 -7.98
N GLY A 303 -30.97 24.39 -7.00
CA GLY A 303 -29.83 24.53 -6.09
C GLY A 303 -29.83 25.88 -5.36
N PRO A 304 -28.74 26.69 -5.43
CA PRO A 304 -28.68 27.97 -4.74
C PRO A 304 -29.71 28.98 -5.28
N PHE A 305 -30.26 28.77 -6.47
CA PHE A 305 -31.27 29.63 -7.09
C PHE A 305 -32.71 29.25 -6.72
N CYS A 306 -32.92 28.29 -5.80
CA CYS A 306 -34.26 27.80 -5.50
C CYS A 306 -35.22 28.89 -5.02
N ASP A 307 -34.73 29.88 -4.28
CA ASP A 307 -35.55 31.00 -3.81
C ASP A 307 -36.06 31.90 -4.94
N SER A 308 -35.34 32.01 -6.07
CA SER A 308 -35.82 32.75 -7.24
C SER A 308 -37.07 32.14 -7.82
N ILE A 309 -37.12 30.80 -7.96
CA ILE A 309 -38.32 30.09 -8.43
C ILE A 309 -39.44 30.12 -7.38
N ARG A 310 -39.11 30.00 -6.09
CA ARG A 310 -40.11 30.12 -5.00
C ARG A 310 -40.78 31.49 -4.99
N LYS A 311 -40.04 32.57 -5.25
CA LYS A 311 -40.58 33.93 -5.36
C LYS A 311 -41.40 34.15 -6.63
N MET A 312 -41.15 33.39 -7.71
CA MET A 312 -42.04 33.38 -8.88
C MET A 312 -43.42 32.78 -8.55
N ASP A 313 -43.48 31.83 -7.61
CA ASP A 313 -44.75 31.27 -7.12
C ASP A 313 -45.43 32.21 -6.10
N GLU A 314 -44.70 32.64 -5.08
CA GLU A 314 -45.18 33.51 -4.00
C GLU A 314 -44.14 34.61 -3.68
N PRO A 315 -44.32 35.85 -4.14
CA PRO A 315 -43.33 36.93 -3.98
C PRO A 315 -42.96 37.26 -2.53
N SER A 316 -43.87 37.02 -1.58
CA SER A 316 -43.68 37.30 -0.14
C SER A 316 -42.99 36.16 0.64
N VAL A 317 -42.66 35.05 -0.02
CA VAL A 317 -42.09 33.88 0.66
C VAL A 317 -40.70 34.20 1.24
N LYS A 318 -40.45 33.74 2.47
CA LYS A 318 -39.13 33.86 3.10
C LYS A 318 -38.12 32.94 2.41
N GLU A 319 -36.94 33.47 2.18
CA GLU A 319 -35.80 32.70 1.66
C GLU A 319 -35.40 31.59 2.63
N ILE A 320 -35.06 30.43 2.07
CA ILE A 320 -34.60 29.26 2.84
C ILE A 320 -33.12 29.00 2.62
N VAL A 321 -32.51 29.51 1.54
CA VAL A 321 -31.10 29.28 1.24
C VAL A 321 -30.23 30.24 2.04
N ALA A 322 -29.22 29.69 2.70
CA ALA A 322 -28.09 30.39 3.29
C ALA A 322 -26.85 30.10 2.43
N PRO A 323 -26.60 30.87 1.36
CA PRO A 323 -25.51 30.62 0.42
C PRO A 323 -24.13 30.75 1.10
N SER A 324 -23.23 29.82 0.77
CA SER A 324 -21.82 29.87 1.18
C SER A 324 -20.88 29.54 0.03
N ALA A 325 -19.90 30.40 -0.22
CA ALA A 325 -18.88 30.23 -1.24
C ALA A 325 -17.78 29.26 -0.78
N GLY A 326 -17.38 28.38 -1.69
CA GLY A 326 -16.25 27.49 -1.56
C GLY A 326 -15.31 27.62 -2.74
N VAL A 327 -14.05 27.97 -2.46
CA VAL A 327 -12.99 28.12 -3.45
C VAL A 327 -12.11 26.87 -3.49
N HIS A 328 -11.66 26.53 -4.69
CA HIS A 328 -10.62 25.53 -4.95
C HIS A 328 -9.61 26.10 -5.94
N ILE A 329 -8.38 25.59 -5.86
CA ILE A 329 -7.31 25.88 -6.82
C ILE A 329 -6.77 24.58 -7.41
N ILE A 330 -6.25 24.66 -8.64
CA ILE A 330 -5.44 23.61 -9.25
C ILE A 330 -3.98 24.02 -9.24
N LEU A 331 -3.16 23.07 -8.82
CA LEU A 331 -1.71 23.12 -8.91
C LEU A 331 -1.20 22.02 -9.85
N PRO A 332 0.05 22.13 -10.34
CA PRO A 332 0.73 21.07 -11.06
C PRO A 332 0.67 19.71 -10.35
N GLY A 333 0.69 18.64 -11.14
CA GLY A 333 0.61 17.26 -10.64
C GLY A 333 1.71 16.88 -9.66
N TYR A 334 2.87 17.52 -9.70
CA TYR A 334 3.99 17.18 -8.81
C TYR A 334 3.77 17.58 -7.34
N PHE A 335 2.69 18.31 -7.00
CA PHE A 335 2.34 18.62 -5.60
C PHE A 335 1.58 17.50 -4.88
N SER A 336 1.11 16.47 -5.59
CA SER A 336 0.51 15.28 -4.99
C SER A 336 0.84 13.99 -5.77
N PRO A 337 1.00 12.83 -5.11
CA PRO A 337 1.13 11.56 -5.81
C PRO A 337 -0.11 11.26 -6.64
N SER A 338 0.07 10.72 -7.85
CA SER A 338 -1.02 10.43 -8.79
C SER A 338 -2.16 9.55 -8.26
N ASN A 339 -1.93 8.79 -7.19
CA ASN A 339 -2.86 7.81 -6.65
C ASN A 339 -3.17 7.99 -5.16
N MET A 340 -2.73 9.08 -4.52
CA MET A 340 -2.95 9.30 -3.08
C MET A 340 -3.21 10.77 -2.77
N GLY A 341 -4.36 11.04 -2.16
CA GLY A 341 -4.69 12.35 -1.62
C GLY A 341 -4.13 12.55 -0.21
N LEU A 342 -4.17 13.79 0.25
CA LEU A 342 -3.87 14.19 1.62
C LEU A 342 -5.01 15.06 2.15
N ILE A 343 -5.28 14.92 3.45
CA ILE A 343 -6.23 15.78 4.16
C ILE A 343 -5.54 16.43 5.36
N ASP A 344 -5.74 17.74 5.49
CA ASP A 344 -5.54 18.46 6.73
C ASP A 344 -6.87 18.48 7.51
N PRO A 345 -6.97 17.75 8.64
CA PRO A 345 -8.19 17.71 9.42
C PRO A 345 -8.44 18.97 10.27
N SER A 346 -7.46 19.88 10.38
CA SER A 346 -7.54 21.07 11.23
C SER A 346 -6.60 22.17 10.73
N THR A 347 -7.08 22.96 9.76
CA THR A 347 -6.41 24.17 9.27
C THR A 347 -6.23 25.22 10.37
N SER A 348 -5.52 26.31 10.07
CA SER A 348 -5.28 27.43 11.01
C SER A 348 -6.54 28.03 11.66
N ASP A 349 -7.71 27.83 11.04
CA ASP A 349 -9.03 28.29 11.51
C ASP A 349 -10.02 27.14 11.83
N GLY A 350 -9.56 25.89 11.92
CA GLY A 350 -10.37 24.73 12.30
C GLY A 350 -11.25 24.12 11.18
N ARG A 351 -11.03 24.56 9.94
CA ARG A 351 -11.59 23.95 8.72
C ARG A 351 -10.74 22.74 8.29
N VAL A 352 -11.12 22.18 7.15
CA VAL A 352 -10.46 21.01 6.55
C VAL A 352 -10.05 21.39 5.14
N ILE A 353 -8.81 21.07 4.76
CA ILE A 353 -8.35 21.21 3.39
C ILE A 353 -7.93 19.85 2.82
N PHE A 354 -8.33 19.60 1.59
CA PHE A 354 -7.98 18.42 0.82
C PHE A 354 -6.98 18.78 -0.26
N PHE A 355 -6.09 17.83 -0.52
CA PHE A 355 -5.11 17.82 -1.59
C PHE A 355 -5.24 16.53 -2.34
N LEU A 356 -5.84 16.57 -3.51
CA LEU A 356 -6.21 15.34 -4.20
C LEU A 356 -5.55 15.32 -5.58
N PRO A 357 -5.01 14.18 -6.00
CA PRO A 357 -4.65 14.02 -7.40
C PRO A 357 -5.92 14.07 -8.25
N TRP A 358 -5.87 14.86 -9.32
CA TRP A 358 -7.01 15.06 -10.21
C TRP A 358 -6.55 15.28 -11.65
N GLN A 359 -6.77 14.28 -12.51
CA GLN A 359 -6.47 14.29 -13.95
C GLN A 359 -5.08 14.81 -14.32
N GLY A 360 -4.05 14.32 -13.63
CA GLY A 360 -2.65 14.74 -13.86
C GLY A 360 -2.23 16.01 -13.12
N ASN A 361 -3.16 16.67 -12.43
CA ASN A 361 -2.92 17.85 -11.59
C ASN A 361 -3.26 17.57 -10.11
N THR A 362 -3.13 18.59 -9.26
CA THR A 362 -3.49 18.53 -7.84
C THR A 362 -4.60 19.55 -7.55
N ILE A 363 -5.77 19.10 -7.08
CA ILE A 363 -6.82 19.99 -6.56
C ILE A 363 -6.58 20.26 -5.08
N ALA A 364 -6.63 21.53 -4.68
CA ALA A 364 -6.54 21.95 -3.29
C ALA A 364 -7.74 22.82 -2.88
N GLY A 365 -8.37 22.49 -1.74
CA GLY A 365 -9.51 23.23 -1.22
C GLY A 365 -10.22 22.54 -0.05
N THR A 366 -11.11 23.21 0.66
CA THR A 366 -11.87 24.39 0.21
C THR A 366 -12.09 25.42 1.30
N THR A 367 -12.45 26.64 0.90
CA THR A 367 -12.93 27.69 1.80
C THR A 367 -14.43 27.56 2.08
N ASP A 368 -14.93 28.35 3.03
CA ASP A 368 -16.33 28.39 3.44
C ASP A 368 -16.62 29.78 4.00
N GLN A 369 -17.32 30.61 3.23
CA GLN A 369 -17.67 31.99 3.59
C GLN A 369 -19.07 32.33 3.08
N PRO A 370 -19.94 32.96 3.88
CA PRO A 370 -21.21 33.50 3.39
C PRO A 370 -21.01 34.37 2.15
N CYS A 371 -21.89 34.24 1.15
CA CYS A 371 -21.77 34.98 -0.10
C CYS A 371 -23.14 35.36 -0.66
N GLU A 372 -23.17 36.26 -1.63
CA GLU A 372 -24.37 36.50 -2.43
C GLU A 372 -24.53 35.42 -3.51
N ILE A 373 -25.76 35.25 -4.01
CA ILE A 373 -26.03 34.32 -5.10
C ILE A 373 -25.67 34.97 -6.44
N GLU A 374 -24.63 34.46 -7.09
CA GLU A 374 -24.17 34.88 -8.40
C GLU A 374 -24.16 33.69 -9.38
N ALA A 375 -24.38 33.96 -10.67
CA ALA A 375 -24.30 32.92 -11.71
C ALA A 375 -22.88 32.35 -11.86
N GLN A 376 -21.88 33.22 -11.81
CA GLN A 376 -20.46 32.87 -11.96
C GLN A 376 -19.65 33.50 -10.81
N PRO A 377 -19.77 32.98 -9.58
CA PRO A 377 -19.00 33.48 -8.45
C PRO A 377 -17.50 33.33 -8.74
N GLN A 378 -16.74 34.37 -8.38
CA GLN A 378 -15.30 34.40 -8.63
C GLN A 378 -14.51 34.05 -7.36
N PRO A 379 -13.38 33.31 -7.47
CA PRO A 379 -12.48 33.12 -6.34
C PRO A 379 -11.78 34.44 -6.01
N THR A 380 -11.65 34.76 -4.72
CA THR A 380 -10.89 35.95 -4.31
C THR A 380 -9.40 35.62 -4.16
N GLU A 381 -8.52 36.59 -4.43
CA GLU A 381 -7.08 36.42 -4.16
C GLU A 381 -6.78 36.14 -2.69
N LYS A 382 -7.64 36.61 -1.77
CA LYS A 382 -7.54 36.27 -0.35
C LYS A 382 -7.73 34.77 -0.11
N ASP A 383 -8.75 34.17 -0.75
CA ASP A 383 -9.03 32.73 -0.64
C ASP A 383 -7.91 31.89 -1.26
N ILE A 384 -7.42 32.29 -2.44
CA ILE A 384 -6.32 31.61 -3.14
C ILE A 384 -5.06 31.63 -2.26
N ASN A 385 -4.67 32.80 -1.75
CA ASN A 385 -3.49 32.93 -0.91
C ASN A 385 -3.63 32.22 0.43
N TRP A 386 -4.85 32.17 1.00
CA TRP A 386 -5.12 31.39 2.19
C TRP A 386 -4.91 29.89 1.93
N ILE A 387 -5.48 29.35 0.84
CA ILE A 387 -5.27 27.95 0.46
C ILE A 387 -3.76 27.69 0.35
N LEU A 388 -3.04 28.45 -0.49
CA LEU A 388 -1.57 28.35 -0.68
C LEU A 388 -0.80 28.39 0.65
N SER A 389 -1.25 29.18 1.63
CA SER A 389 -0.62 29.26 2.95
C SER A 389 -0.78 27.98 3.76
N GLU A 390 -1.97 27.37 3.75
CA GLU A 390 -2.20 26.07 4.41
C GLU A 390 -1.38 24.97 3.71
N ILE A 391 -1.25 25.05 2.38
CA ILE A 391 -0.45 24.11 1.59
C ILE A 391 1.00 24.04 2.05
N ARG A 392 1.63 25.20 2.20
CA ARG A 392 3.04 25.32 2.62
C ARG A 392 3.29 24.68 3.99
N GLY A 393 2.26 24.52 4.82
CA GLY A 393 2.36 23.83 6.10
C GLY A 393 2.71 22.35 5.98
N TYR A 394 2.28 21.69 4.90
CA TYR A 394 2.41 20.25 4.67
C TYR A 394 3.45 19.87 3.65
N ILE A 395 3.84 20.79 2.77
CA ILE A 395 4.85 20.56 1.74
C ILE A 395 6.26 20.82 2.31
N ALA A 396 7.25 20.05 1.85
CA ALA A 396 8.63 20.17 2.27
C ALA A 396 9.18 21.58 1.95
N PRO A 397 9.96 22.22 2.85
CA PRO A 397 10.37 23.62 2.68
C PRO A 397 11.25 23.90 1.44
N ASP A 398 11.89 22.87 0.88
CA ASP A 398 12.66 22.94 -0.37
C ASP A 398 11.78 22.98 -1.62
N ILE A 399 10.49 22.68 -1.48
CA ILE A 399 9.49 22.77 -2.54
C ILE A 399 8.68 24.03 -2.29
N THR A 400 8.87 25.01 -3.17
CA THR A 400 8.17 26.29 -3.05
C THR A 400 6.79 26.20 -3.67
N VAL A 401 5.81 26.80 -2.99
CA VAL A 401 4.41 26.85 -3.44
C VAL A 401 4.03 28.31 -3.54
N ASP A 402 3.77 28.80 -4.75
CA ASP A 402 3.55 30.22 -5.02
C ASP A 402 2.30 30.46 -5.87
N ARG A 403 1.85 31.72 -5.97
CA ARG A 403 0.66 32.10 -6.73
C ARG A 403 0.78 31.77 -8.23
N SER A 404 2.00 31.75 -8.77
CA SER A 404 2.31 31.37 -10.15
C SER A 404 2.15 29.88 -10.43
N ASP A 405 2.06 29.02 -9.39
CA ASP A 405 1.77 27.59 -9.57
C ASP A 405 0.26 27.33 -9.79
N VAL A 406 -0.60 28.33 -9.61
CA VAL A 406 -2.05 28.14 -9.74
C VAL A 406 -2.47 28.14 -11.20
N LEU A 407 -2.86 26.98 -11.73
CA LEU A 407 -3.26 26.78 -13.13
C LEU A 407 -4.72 27.18 -13.39
N ALA A 408 -5.57 27.07 -12.37
CA ALA A 408 -6.98 27.45 -12.39
C ALA A 408 -7.47 27.64 -10.95
N ALA A 409 -8.49 28.46 -10.77
CA ALA A 409 -9.19 28.62 -9.50
C ALA A 409 -10.67 28.84 -9.74
N TRP A 410 -11.55 28.23 -8.97
CA TRP A 410 -12.99 28.47 -9.10
C TRP A 410 -13.66 28.65 -7.76
N SER A 411 -14.82 29.30 -7.77
CA SER A 411 -15.73 29.38 -6.64
C SER A 411 -17.06 28.71 -6.97
N GLY A 412 -17.63 27.99 -6.01
CA GLY A 412 -18.97 27.39 -6.08
C GLY A 412 -19.81 27.76 -4.86
N ILE A 413 -21.13 27.82 -5.03
CA ILE A 413 -22.08 28.20 -3.97
C ILE A 413 -22.72 26.95 -3.40
N ARG A 414 -22.54 26.70 -2.10
CA ARG A 414 -23.22 25.65 -1.35
C ARG A 414 -24.64 26.11 -1.01
N PRO A 415 -25.68 25.38 -1.43
CA PRO A 415 -27.07 25.76 -1.13
C PRO A 415 -27.46 25.27 0.27
N LEU A 416 -26.86 25.78 1.34
CA LEU A 416 -27.26 25.39 2.70
C LEU A 416 -28.69 25.88 2.95
N VAL A 417 -29.52 25.11 3.65
CA VAL A 417 -30.95 25.46 3.83
C VAL A 417 -31.37 25.55 5.28
N ARG A 418 -32.33 26.45 5.55
CA ARG A 418 -33.00 26.63 6.84
C ARG A 418 -34.40 26.01 6.77
N ASP A 419 -34.81 25.31 7.83
CA ASP A 419 -36.17 24.76 7.90
C ASP A 419 -37.15 25.85 8.35
N PRO A 420 -38.13 26.25 7.51
CA PRO A 420 -39.12 27.25 7.89
C PRO A 420 -40.09 26.79 8.98
N LYS A 421 -40.19 25.48 9.27
CA LYS A 421 -41.12 24.90 10.25
C LYS A 421 -40.58 24.88 11.69
N VAL A 422 -39.27 25.08 11.89
CA VAL A 422 -38.63 24.98 13.21
C VAL A 422 -38.53 26.36 13.87
N LYS A 423 -38.96 26.47 15.14
CA LYS A 423 -39.02 27.75 15.90
C LYS A 423 -37.65 28.44 16.05
N ASN A 424 -36.55 27.69 16.09
CA ASN A 424 -35.19 28.22 15.99
C ASN A 424 -34.74 28.20 14.53
N SER A 425 -35.32 29.08 13.71
CA SER A 425 -35.11 29.16 12.25
C SER A 425 -33.68 29.51 11.81
N GLU A 426 -32.75 29.67 12.76
CA GLU A 426 -31.32 29.94 12.50
C GLU A 426 -30.49 28.66 12.32
N ALA A 427 -30.98 27.50 12.79
CA ALA A 427 -30.25 26.24 12.66
C ALA A 427 -30.37 25.69 11.23
N LEU A 428 -29.24 25.52 10.54
CA LEU A 428 -29.18 24.96 9.20
C LEU A 428 -29.55 23.46 9.22
N VAL A 429 -30.37 23.07 8.25
CA VAL A 429 -30.66 21.65 7.96
C VAL A 429 -29.38 21.02 7.44
N ARG A 430 -28.93 19.95 8.09
CA ARG A 430 -27.64 19.30 7.77
C ARG A 430 -27.71 18.39 6.53
N ASN A 431 -28.91 17.99 6.09
CA ASN A 431 -29.18 17.20 4.90
C ASN A 431 -29.80 18.08 3.79
N HIS A 432 -30.90 17.63 3.20
CA HIS A 432 -31.75 18.36 2.28
C HIS A 432 -33.14 18.60 2.88
N LEU A 433 -33.92 19.43 2.20
CA LEU A 433 -35.28 19.79 2.57
C LEU A 433 -36.18 19.59 1.36
N VAL A 434 -37.25 18.80 1.54
CA VAL A 434 -38.37 18.68 0.59
C VAL A 434 -39.57 19.39 1.19
N THR A 435 -40.10 20.40 0.49
CA THR A 435 -41.27 21.18 0.93
C THR A 435 -42.22 21.44 -0.22
N VAL A 436 -43.50 21.64 0.09
CA VAL A 436 -44.54 21.93 -0.90
C VAL A 436 -45.24 23.24 -0.54
N SER A 437 -45.36 24.16 -1.50
CA SER A 437 -46.08 25.42 -1.32
C SER A 437 -47.61 25.22 -1.36
N GLN A 438 -48.38 26.24 -0.97
CA GLN A 438 -49.85 26.17 -1.02
C GLN A 438 -50.38 26.00 -2.44
N SER A 439 -49.72 26.57 -3.45
CA SER A 439 -50.07 26.43 -4.86
C SER A 439 -49.62 25.09 -5.47
N GLY A 440 -48.80 24.31 -4.75
CA GLY A 440 -48.31 23.00 -5.17
C GLY A 440 -46.89 22.97 -5.73
N LEU A 441 -46.06 24.01 -5.52
CA LEU A 441 -44.65 23.95 -5.91
C LEU A 441 -43.87 23.05 -4.95
N LEU A 442 -43.39 21.90 -5.42
CA LEU A 442 -42.49 21.06 -4.64
C LEU A 442 -41.05 21.59 -4.80
N THR A 443 -40.37 21.87 -3.70
CA THR A 443 -38.96 22.33 -3.71
C THR A 443 -38.08 21.31 -3.01
N CYS A 444 -37.06 20.84 -3.70
CA CYS A 444 -35.96 20.05 -3.14
C CYS A 444 -34.69 20.91 -3.11
N ALA A 445 -34.25 21.30 -1.92
CA ALA A 445 -33.11 22.19 -1.71
C ALA A 445 -32.16 21.65 -0.63
N GLY A 446 -30.90 22.09 -0.63
CA GLY A 446 -29.88 21.56 0.26
C GLY A 446 -29.19 20.31 -0.28
N GLY A 447 -28.70 19.47 0.64
CA GLY A 447 -28.08 18.19 0.32
C GLY A 447 -26.65 18.28 -0.21
N LYS A 448 -26.17 17.13 -0.70
CA LYS A 448 -24.79 16.93 -1.17
C LYS A 448 -24.79 16.09 -2.44
N TRP A 449 -23.69 16.15 -3.18
CA TRP A 449 -23.47 15.25 -4.30
C TRP A 449 -23.60 13.78 -3.87
N THR A 450 -22.97 13.35 -2.77
CA THR A 450 -23.06 11.95 -2.29
C THR A 450 -24.50 11.46 -2.10
N THR A 451 -25.45 12.31 -1.75
CA THR A 451 -26.84 11.91 -1.42
C THR A 451 -27.85 12.24 -2.52
N TYR A 452 -27.41 12.66 -3.71
CA TYR A 452 -28.31 13.12 -4.78
C TYR A 452 -29.41 12.11 -5.15
N ARG A 453 -29.09 10.80 -5.15
CA ARG A 453 -30.02 9.73 -5.52
C ARG A 453 -31.11 9.55 -4.45
N GLN A 454 -30.75 9.62 -3.17
CA GLN A 454 -31.74 9.59 -2.10
C GLN A 454 -32.60 10.86 -2.09
N MET A 455 -31.99 12.03 -2.33
CA MET A 455 -32.75 13.28 -2.51
C MET A 455 -33.77 13.17 -3.64
N ALA A 456 -33.39 12.49 -4.73
CA ALA A 456 -34.28 12.23 -5.84
C ALA A 456 -35.42 11.28 -5.46
N GLU A 457 -35.10 10.17 -4.80
CA GLU A 457 -36.08 9.20 -4.31
C GLU A 457 -37.14 9.86 -3.43
N GLU A 458 -36.72 10.62 -2.43
CA GLU A 458 -37.63 11.31 -1.50
C GLU A 458 -38.46 12.40 -2.19
N ALA A 459 -37.87 13.14 -3.13
CA ALA A 459 -38.61 14.17 -3.88
C ALA A 459 -39.67 13.57 -4.82
N VAL A 460 -39.38 12.43 -5.45
CA VAL A 460 -40.33 11.73 -6.32
C VAL A 460 -41.42 11.04 -5.50
N ASP A 461 -41.08 10.45 -4.35
CA ASP A 461 -42.06 9.87 -3.42
C ASP A 461 -43.08 10.94 -2.98
N GLU A 462 -42.59 12.09 -2.50
CA GLU A 462 -43.45 13.21 -2.11
C GLU A 462 -44.26 13.73 -3.30
N ALA A 463 -43.68 13.81 -4.49
CA ALA A 463 -44.39 14.24 -5.70
C ALA A 463 -45.54 13.29 -6.08
N ILE A 464 -45.32 11.98 -5.99
CA ILE A 464 -46.36 10.98 -6.25
C ILE A 464 -47.54 11.17 -5.28
N ASP A 465 -47.24 11.37 -4.01
CA ASP A 465 -48.26 11.55 -2.97
C ASP A 465 -49.02 12.87 -3.10
N VAL A 466 -48.32 13.97 -3.39
CA VAL A 466 -48.89 15.32 -3.48
C VAL A 466 -49.73 15.48 -4.73
N PHE A 467 -49.21 15.05 -5.89
CA PHE A 467 -49.88 15.23 -7.19
C PHE A 467 -50.74 14.03 -7.60
N LYS A 468 -50.85 13.00 -6.74
CA LYS A 468 -51.64 11.78 -6.97
C LYS A 468 -51.26 11.08 -8.28
N LEU A 469 -49.96 11.03 -8.55
CA LEU A 469 -49.42 10.38 -9.74
C LEU A 469 -49.52 8.86 -9.60
N LYS A 470 -49.53 8.16 -10.74
CA LYS A 470 -49.62 6.69 -10.78
C LYS A 470 -48.40 6.15 -11.51
N PRO A 471 -47.34 5.77 -10.77
CA PRO A 471 -46.21 5.02 -11.32
C PRO A 471 -46.69 3.78 -12.09
N ARG A 472 -45.93 3.37 -13.10
CA ARG A 472 -46.25 2.23 -13.94
C ARG A 472 -45.01 1.40 -14.21
N GLN A 473 -45.21 0.08 -14.27
CA GLN A 473 -44.16 -0.82 -14.71
C GLN A 473 -43.72 -0.48 -16.14
N LEU A 474 -42.41 -0.37 -16.34
CA LEU A 474 -41.81 -0.24 -17.67
C LEU A 474 -41.64 -1.63 -18.30
N THR A 475 -42.48 -1.95 -19.28
CA THR A 475 -42.46 -3.27 -19.95
C THR A 475 -41.45 -3.35 -21.11
N SER A 476 -41.03 -2.22 -21.65
CA SER A 476 -40.04 -2.12 -22.73
C SER A 476 -38.88 -1.25 -22.26
N LEU A 477 -37.79 -1.89 -21.83
CA LEU A 477 -36.59 -1.20 -21.40
C LEU A 477 -35.74 -0.77 -22.61
N PRO A 478 -35.17 0.45 -22.63
CA PRO A 478 -34.22 0.83 -23.67
C PRO A 478 -32.96 -0.04 -23.57
N ASP A 479 -32.48 -0.56 -24.69
CA ASP A 479 -31.17 -1.22 -24.73
C ASP A 479 -30.05 -0.18 -24.73
N ILE A 480 -29.74 0.35 -23.55
CA ILE A 480 -28.68 1.34 -23.35
C ILE A 480 -27.31 0.75 -23.73
N SER A 481 -27.11 -0.56 -23.57
CA SER A 481 -25.85 -1.23 -23.85
C SER A 481 -25.54 -1.37 -25.35
N GLY A 482 -26.57 -1.40 -26.20
CA GLY A 482 -26.43 -1.60 -27.63
C GLY A 482 -26.08 -3.04 -28.05
N VAL A 483 -26.10 -4.02 -27.12
CA VAL A 483 -25.75 -5.43 -27.41
C VAL A 483 -26.94 -6.32 -27.79
N GLY A 484 -28.08 -5.72 -28.16
CA GLY A 484 -29.14 -6.35 -28.95
C GLY A 484 -29.95 -7.41 -28.20
N GLY A 485 -30.39 -7.13 -26.97
CA GLY A 485 -31.30 -8.02 -26.23
C GLY A 485 -30.72 -9.41 -25.88
N SER A 486 -29.41 -9.60 -26.03
CA SER A 486 -28.68 -10.85 -25.75
C SER A 486 -28.71 -11.29 -24.28
N GLY A 487 -29.24 -10.46 -23.37
CA GLY A 487 -29.30 -10.73 -21.92
C GLY A 487 -27.93 -10.69 -21.22
N LEU A 488 -26.84 -10.43 -21.95
CA LEU A 488 -25.46 -10.44 -21.44
C LEU A 488 -25.17 -9.26 -20.49
N VAL A 489 -25.91 -8.15 -20.60
CA VAL A 489 -25.68 -6.91 -19.83
C VAL A 489 -27.00 -6.31 -19.37
N ALA A 490 -27.69 -7.00 -18.45
CA ALA A 490 -28.88 -6.45 -17.79
C ALA A 490 -28.49 -5.75 -16.48
N ASP A 491 -29.07 -4.57 -16.22
CA ASP A 491 -28.83 -3.80 -15.00
C ASP A 491 -29.35 -4.50 -13.73
N GLY A 492 -30.13 -5.58 -13.87
CA GLY A 492 -30.78 -6.29 -12.77
C GLY A 492 -31.97 -5.53 -12.15
N ALA A 493 -32.14 -4.26 -12.49
CA ALA A 493 -33.22 -3.39 -12.01
C ALA A 493 -34.59 -3.87 -12.51
N VAL A 494 -35.50 -4.19 -11.57
CA VAL A 494 -36.89 -4.57 -11.86
C VAL A 494 -37.77 -3.32 -11.78
N LEU A 495 -37.97 -2.64 -12.92
CA LEU A 495 -38.68 -1.36 -12.98
C LEU A 495 -40.22 -1.55 -12.90
N ASP A 496 -40.72 -1.91 -11.72
CA ASP A 496 -42.13 -2.19 -11.40
C ASP A 496 -42.96 -0.95 -11.01
N GLY A 497 -42.34 0.23 -11.02
CA GLY A 497 -42.93 1.49 -10.55
C GLY A 497 -42.39 1.94 -9.18
N SER A 498 -41.60 1.11 -8.49
CA SER A 498 -40.84 1.51 -7.30
C SER A 498 -39.47 2.11 -7.66
N CYS A 499 -38.82 2.79 -6.71
CA CYS A 499 -37.47 3.33 -6.88
C CYS A 499 -36.43 2.21 -7.04
N GLN A 500 -35.80 2.12 -8.21
CA GLN A 500 -34.74 1.14 -8.49
C GLN A 500 -33.43 1.80 -8.96
N THR A 501 -33.30 3.11 -8.79
CA THR A 501 -32.16 3.90 -9.26
C THR A 501 -30.81 3.47 -8.70
N HIS A 502 -30.79 2.76 -7.57
CA HIS A 502 -29.57 2.17 -7.00
C HIS A 502 -28.99 1.01 -7.84
N GLN A 503 -29.75 0.47 -8.80
CA GLN A 503 -29.33 -0.60 -9.73
C GLN A 503 -29.24 -0.13 -11.19
N VAL A 504 -29.89 0.99 -11.53
CA VAL A 504 -29.86 1.56 -12.88
C VAL A 504 -28.47 2.08 -13.20
N ARG A 505 -27.82 1.49 -14.22
CA ARG A 505 -26.49 1.93 -14.65
C ARG A 505 -26.62 3.16 -15.55
N LEU A 506 -25.69 4.09 -15.41
CA LEU A 506 -25.64 5.27 -16.27
C LEU A 506 -25.04 4.93 -17.63
N ILE A 507 -25.41 5.71 -18.65
CA ILE A 507 -24.77 5.66 -19.98
C ILE A 507 -23.24 5.63 -19.84
N GLY A 508 -22.57 4.72 -20.57
CA GLY A 508 -21.13 4.47 -20.45
C GLY A 508 -20.78 3.28 -19.56
N ALA A 509 -21.62 2.91 -18.58
CA ALA A 509 -21.27 1.90 -17.58
C ALA A 509 -21.49 0.45 -18.03
N HIS A 510 -22.40 0.20 -18.98
CA HIS A 510 -22.83 -1.15 -19.37
C HIS A 510 -21.68 -2.00 -19.91
N GLY A 511 -20.86 -1.46 -20.81
CA GLY A 511 -19.68 -2.11 -21.37
C GLY A 511 -18.34 -1.69 -20.76
N PHE A 512 -18.34 -0.97 -19.63
CA PHE A 512 -17.10 -0.48 -19.03
C PHE A 512 -16.22 -1.61 -18.51
N SER A 513 -14.93 -1.52 -18.81
CA SER A 513 -13.89 -2.36 -18.25
C SER A 513 -12.62 -1.55 -18.06
N LYS A 514 -11.87 -1.80 -17.00
CA LYS A 514 -10.57 -1.16 -16.74
C LYS A 514 -9.53 -1.45 -17.82
N THR A 515 -9.75 -2.48 -18.65
CA THR A 515 -8.88 -2.84 -19.78
C THR A 515 -9.42 -2.36 -21.13
N LEU A 516 -10.56 -1.63 -21.17
CA LEU A 516 -11.15 -1.16 -22.43
C LEU A 516 -10.19 -0.24 -23.22
N PHE A 517 -9.38 0.56 -22.53
CA PHE A 517 -8.39 1.44 -23.18
C PHE A 517 -7.41 0.67 -24.10
N ILE A 518 -7.10 -0.60 -23.80
CA ILE A 518 -6.23 -1.44 -24.63
C ILE A 518 -6.89 -1.67 -25.99
N ASN A 519 -8.19 -1.94 -26.01
CA ASN A 519 -8.92 -2.16 -27.25
C ASN A 519 -9.04 -0.86 -28.07
N LEU A 520 -9.23 0.29 -27.42
CA LEU A 520 -9.21 1.58 -28.11
C LEU A 520 -7.86 1.83 -28.81
N ILE A 521 -6.74 1.51 -28.15
CA ILE A 521 -5.39 1.60 -28.75
C ILE A 521 -5.28 0.64 -29.93
N GLN A 522 -5.68 -0.62 -29.76
CA GLN A 522 -5.54 -1.66 -30.79
C GLN A 522 -6.36 -1.38 -32.05
N HIS A 523 -7.57 -0.83 -31.90
CA HIS A 523 -8.49 -0.63 -33.03
C HIS A 523 -8.42 0.77 -33.66
N PHE A 524 -8.08 1.81 -32.88
CA PHE A 524 -8.05 3.19 -33.35
C PHE A 524 -6.65 3.81 -33.36
N GLY A 525 -5.64 3.16 -32.78
CA GLY A 525 -4.29 3.68 -32.69
C GLY A 525 -4.16 4.95 -31.84
N LEU A 526 -4.94 5.07 -30.76
CA LEU A 526 -4.88 6.21 -29.84
C LEU A 526 -3.65 6.14 -28.93
N GLU A 527 -3.19 7.30 -28.44
CA GLU A 527 -2.21 7.36 -27.35
C GLU A 527 -2.77 6.78 -26.04
N THR A 528 -1.88 6.28 -25.18
CA THR A 528 -2.29 5.51 -23.99
C THR A 528 -3.05 6.35 -22.97
N ASP A 529 -2.61 7.58 -22.71
CA ASP A 529 -3.27 8.51 -21.80
C ASP A 529 -4.63 8.99 -22.35
N VAL A 530 -4.73 9.24 -23.66
CA VAL A 530 -5.99 9.53 -24.36
C VAL A 530 -6.97 8.36 -24.22
N ALA A 531 -6.53 7.14 -24.54
CA ALA A 531 -7.39 5.96 -24.44
C ALA A 531 -7.90 5.71 -23.02
N LYS A 532 -7.05 5.92 -21.99
CA LYS A 532 -7.44 5.86 -20.58
C LYS A 532 -8.45 6.94 -20.23
N HIS A 533 -8.18 8.19 -20.60
CA HIS A 533 -9.09 9.32 -20.39
C HIS A 533 -10.48 9.06 -20.99
N LEU A 534 -10.53 8.58 -22.24
CA LEU A 534 -11.80 8.28 -22.90
C LEU A 534 -12.55 7.14 -22.19
N THR A 535 -11.83 6.10 -21.77
CA THR A 535 -12.41 4.97 -21.02
C THR A 535 -12.99 5.44 -19.68
N GLU A 536 -12.28 6.32 -18.96
CA GLU A 536 -12.68 6.85 -17.64
C GLU A 536 -13.67 8.03 -17.73
N SER A 537 -13.93 8.59 -18.91
CA SER A 537 -14.88 9.72 -19.09
C SER A 537 -16.17 9.33 -19.81
N TYR A 538 -16.10 8.31 -20.67
CA TYR A 538 -17.22 7.89 -21.52
C TYR A 538 -17.55 6.39 -21.39
N GLY A 539 -16.71 5.59 -20.72
CA GLY A 539 -16.94 4.16 -20.57
C GLY A 539 -17.05 3.48 -21.92
N ASP A 540 -18.11 2.71 -22.15
CA ASP A 540 -18.37 2.07 -23.45
C ASP A 540 -18.66 3.05 -24.61
N ARG A 541 -19.02 4.31 -24.32
CA ARG A 541 -19.20 5.35 -25.35
C ARG A 541 -17.87 5.85 -25.91
N SER A 542 -16.75 5.51 -25.28
CA SER A 542 -15.41 5.76 -25.82
C SER A 542 -15.21 5.21 -27.23
N TRP A 543 -15.92 4.14 -27.60
CA TRP A 543 -15.94 3.63 -28.97
C TRP A 543 -16.46 4.65 -29.98
N GLN A 544 -17.56 5.32 -29.68
CA GLN A 544 -18.12 6.37 -30.54
C GLN A 544 -17.23 7.61 -30.56
N VAL A 545 -16.68 8.01 -29.41
CA VAL A 545 -15.76 9.15 -29.32
C VAL A 545 -14.51 8.90 -30.17
N ALA A 546 -13.87 7.73 -30.02
CA ALA A 546 -12.72 7.34 -30.82
C ALA A 546 -13.06 7.24 -32.32
N ALA A 547 -14.30 6.83 -32.67
CA ALA A 547 -14.79 6.83 -34.04
C ALA A 547 -14.94 8.24 -34.63
N LEU A 548 -15.32 9.22 -33.82
CA LEU A 548 -15.49 10.62 -34.21
C LEU A 548 -14.18 11.43 -34.23
N SER A 549 -13.10 10.92 -33.63
CA SER A 549 -11.77 11.58 -33.64
C SER A 549 -11.16 11.65 -35.05
N SER A 550 -10.55 12.76 -35.44
CA SER A 550 -9.90 12.86 -36.76
C SER A 550 -8.66 11.96 -36.86
N PRO A 551 -8.32 11.45 -38.05
CA PRO A 551 -6.99 10.87 -38.27
C PRO A 551 -5.89 11.93 -38.11
N THR A 552 -4.72 11.52 -37.64
CA THR A 552 -3.54 12.37 -37.55
C THR A 552 -2.68 12.22 -38.81
N SER A 553 -1.69 13.10 -38.97
CA SER A 553 -0.63 12.96 -39.98
C SER A 553 0.54 12.07 -39.55
N GLU A 554 0.49 11.51 -38.34
CA GLU A 554 1.58 10.75 -37.75
C GLU A 554 1.34 9.25 -37.88
N ARG A 555 2.42 8.45 -37.78
CA ARG A 555 2.29 6.98 -37.74
C ARG A 555 1.58 6.51 -36.46
N PHE A 556 1.82 7.20 -35.35
CA PHE A 556 1.17 6.98 -34.07
C PHE A 556 1.21 8.28 -33.26
N PRO A 557 0.12 8.70 -32.60
CA PRO A 557 -1.22 8.10 -32.68
C PRO A 557 -1.81 8.21 -34.09
N VAL A 558 -2.64 7.24 -34.50
CA VAL A 558 -3.27 7.20 -35.84
C VAL A 558 -4.48 8.14 -35.91
N ARG A 559 -5.20 8.31 -34.79
CA ARG A 559 -6.37 9.20 -34.67
C ARG A 559 -6.35 9.91 -33.32
N GLY A 560 -7.18 10.94 -33.19
CA GLY A 560 -7.32 11.70 -31.95
C GLY A 560 -6.41 12.91 -31.91
N CYS A 561 -6.72 13.93 -32.71
CA CYS A 561 -6.02 15.21 -32.64
C CYS A 561 -6.33 15.86 -31.29
N ARG A 562 -5.28 16.08 -30.49
CA ARG A 562 -5.43 16.72 -29.18
C ARG A 562 -5.91 18.16 -29.34
N ILE A 563 -6.87 18.55 -28.51
CA ILE A 563 -7.35 19.94 -28.42
C ILE A 563 -6.30 20.81 -27.71
N SER A 564 -5.65 20.24 -26.68
CA SER A 564 -4.51 20.85 -25.98
C SER A 564 -3.34 19.86 -25.95
N PRO A 565 -2.11 20.27 -26.27
CA PRO A 565 -0.96 19.37 -26.25
C PRO A 565 -0.64 18.83 -24.85
N MET A 566 -1.04 19.55 -23.78
CA MET A 566 -0.75 19.16 -22.40
C MET A 566 -1.73 18.15 -21.81
N TYR A 567 -2.90 17.98 -22.42
CA TYR A 567 -4.01 17.22 -21.84
C TYR A 567 -4.52 16.15 -22.81
N PRO A 568 -5.11 15.04 -22.32
CA PRO A 568 -5.56 13.92 -23.15
C PRO A 568 -6.90 14.16 -23.86
N PHE A 569 -7.30 15.43 -24.04
CA PHE A 569 -8.57 15.78 -24.67
C PHE A 569 -8.44 15.82 -26.18
N VAL A 570 -9.35 15.17 -26.90
CA VAL A 570 -9.29 15.03 -28.36
C VAL A 570 -10.51 15.61 -29.08
N ASP A 571 -10.31 16.01 -30.33
CA ASP A 571 -11.32 16.62 -31.19
C ASP A 571 -12.64 15.81 -31.31
N GLY A 572 -12.55 14.48 -31.26
CA GLY A 572 -13.71 13.58 -31.24
C GLY A 572 -14.67 13.81 -30.06
N GLU A 573 -14.18 14.29 -28.91
CA GLU A 573 -15.02 14.63 -27.76
C GLU A 573 -15.93 15.83 -28.04
N ILE A 574 -15.47 16.80 -28.85
CA ILE A 574 -16.26 17.98 -29.21
C ILE A 574 -17.48 17.54 -30.03
N ARG A 575 -17.25 16.70 -31.05
CA ARG A 575 -18.32 16.19 -31.91
C ARG A 575 -19.29 15.32 -31.13
N TYR A 576 -18.77 14.46 -30.24
CA TYR A 576 -19.61 13.64 -29.38
C TYR A 576 -20.47 14.50 -28.44
N ALA A 577 -19.88 15.52 -27.81
CA ALA A 577 -20.58 16.44 -26.94
C ALA A 577 -21.74 17.17 -27.64
N VAL A 578 -21.53 17.63 -28.87
CA VAL A 578 -22.57 18.30 -29.66
C VAL A 578 -23.67 17.32 -30.06
N ARG A 579 -23.30 16.18 -30.65
CA ARG A 579 -24.24 15.23 -31.26
C ARG A 579 -25.02 14.39 -30.25
N HIS A 580 -24.43 14.11 -29.08
CA HIS A 580 -24.98 13.13 -28.13
C HIS A 580 -25.19 13.67 -26.72
N GLU A 581 -24.66 14.87 -26.38
CA GLU A 581 -24.74 15.42 -25.02
C GLU A 581 -25.24 16.86 -24.97
N TYR A 582 -25.88 17.31 -26.05
CA TYR A 582 -26.52 18.62 -26.21
C TYR A 582 -25.62 19.82 -25.87
N ALA A 583 -24.32 19.75 -26.13
CA ALA A 583 -23.46 20.94 -26.01
C ALA A 583 -23.90 22.00 -27.03
N GLN A 584 -24.09 23.24 -26.58
CA GLN A 584 -24.56 24.37 -27.41
C GLN A 584 -23.66 25.61 -27.31
N THR A 585 -22.69 25.62 -26.38
CA THR A 585 -21.69 26.68 -26.22
C THR A 585 -20.28 26.09 -26.09
N ALA A 586 -19.26 26.85 -26.47
CA ALA A 586 -17.86 26.44 -26.30
C ALA A 586 -17.53 26.14 -24.84
N VAL A 587 -18.12 26.93 -23.93
CA VAL A 587 -18.01 26.75 -22.48
C VAL A 587 -18.50 25.35 -22.07
N ASP A 588 -19.55 24.81 -22.70
CA ASP A 588 -20.10 23.48 -22.37
C ASP A 588 -19.05 22.40 -22.53
N VAL A 589 -18.28 22.50 -23.60
CA VAL A 589 -17.20 21.57 -23.92
C VAL A 589 -16.03 21.76 -22.97
N ILE A 590 -15.43 22.97 -22.92
CA ILE A 590 -14.19 23.20 -22.16
C ILE A 590 -14.36 23.06 -20.64
N ALA A 591 -15.56 23.28 -20.11
CA ALA A 591 -15.79 23.29 -18.67
C ALA A 591 -16.50 22.04 -18.15
N ARG A 592 -17.42 21.43 -18.91
CA ARG A 592 -18.28 20.34 -18.38
C ARG A 592 -18.03 19.00 -19.03
N ARG A 593 -17.72 18.96 -20.33
CA ARG A 593 -17.43 17.70 -21.05
C ARG A 593 -15.97 17.28 -20.85
N THR A 594 -15.02 18.18 -21.09
CA THR A 594 -13.58 17.92 -20.85
C THR A 594 -13.12 18.35 -19.46
N ARG A 595 -13.64 19.49 -18.97
CA ARG A 595 -13.21 20.19 -17.73
C ARG A 595 -11.81 20.80 -17.82
N LEU A 596 -11.30 21.02 -19.03
CA LEU A 596 -10.03 21.72 -19.25
C LEU A 596 -9.97 23.08 -18.53
N ALA A 597 -11.07 23.84 -18.53
CA ALA A 597 -11.16 25.13 -17.83
C ALA A 597 -10.97 25.03 -16.30
N PHE A 598 -11.26 23.86 -15.72
CA PHE A 598 -11.00 23.61 -14.30
C PHE A 598 -9.57 23.15 -14.06
N LEU A 599 -8.93 22.50 -15.03
CA LEU A 599 -7.56 21.97 -14.90
C LEU A 599 -6.51 23.05 -15.15
N ASN A 600 -6.70 23.85 -16.20
CA ASN A 600 -5.79 24.93 -16.58
C ASN A 600 -6.54 25.93 -17.46
N ALA A 601 -6.73 27.14 -16.94
CA ALA A 601 -7.50 28.20 -17.61
C ALA A 601 -6.78 28.73 -18.87
N GLU A 602 -5.46 28.77 -18.87
CA GLU A 602 -4.65 29.18 -20.02
C GLU A 602 -4.68 28.12 -21.14
N ALA A 603 -4.51 26.85 -20.80
CA ALA A 603 -4.64 25.75 -21.75
C ALA A 603 -6.04 25.70 -22.37
N ALA A 604 -7.07 26.05 -21.60
CA ALA A 604 -8.43 26.21 -22.10
C ALA A 604 -8.53 27.39 -23.08
N LEU A 605 -7.93 28.54 -22.77
CA LEU A 605 -7.86 29.70 -23.67
C LEU A 605 -7.18 29.34 -25.01
N GLU A 606 -6.06 28.63 -24.96
CA GLU A 606 -5.32 28.18 -26.15
C GLU A 606 -6.13 27.20 -27.01
N SER A 607 -6.99 26.41 -26.36
CA SER A 607 -7.85 25.42 -26.99
C SER A 607 -9.12 26.01 -27.63
N LEU A 608 -9.53 27.22 -27.20
CA LEU A 608 -10.80 27.84 -27.63
C LEU A 608 -10.96 27.96 -29.14
N PRO A 609 -9.96 28.39 -29.94
CA PRO A 609 -10.13 28.51 -31.39
C PRO A 609 -10.55 27.18 -32.03
N THR A 610 -9.86 26.08 -31.69
CA THR A 610 -10.16 24.73 -32.20
C THR A 610 -11.55 24.26 -31.77
N VAL A 611 -11.92 24.51 -30.51
CA VAL A 611 -13.25 24.15 -29.99
C VAL A 611 -14.35 24.93 -30.72
N ILE A 612 -14.22 26.25 -30.84
CA ILE A 612 -15.20 27.12 -31.49
C ILE A 612 -15.32 26.80 -32.98
N ASP A 613 -14.22 26.47 -33.66
CA ASP A 613 -14.28 26.08 -35.07
C ASP A 613 -14.97 24.75 -35.27
N THR A 614 -14.59 23.72 -34.51
CA THR A 614 -15.21 22.40 -34.60
C THR A 614 -16.70 22.47 -34.25
N MET A 615 -17.06 23.18 -33.18
CA MET A 615 -18.48 23.37 -32.83
C MET A 615 -19.21 24.20 -33.89
N GLY A 616 -18.58 25.23 -34.44
CA GLY A 616 -19.20 26.05 -35.48
C GLY A 616 -19.39 25.32 -36.80
N GLU A 617 -18.60 24.28 -37.08
CA GLU A 617 -18.86 23.33 -38.18
C GLU A 617 -20.04 22.42 -37.87
N GLU A 618 -20.12 21.86 -36.65
CA GLU A 618 -21.18 20.93 -36.24
C GLU A 618 -22.55 21.61 -36.05
N LEU A 619 -22.56 22.89 -35.65
CA LEU A 619 -23.77 23.67 -35.35
C LEU A 619 -24.02 24.81 -36.37
N GLU A 620 -23.23 24.86 -37.45
CA GLU A 620 -23.36 25.84 -38.53
C GLU A 620 -23.32 27.32 -38.05
N TRP A 621 -22.40 27.63 -37.13
CA TRP A 621 -22.30 28.98 -36.55
C TRP A 621 -21.79 30.03 -37.54
N THR A 622 -22.45 31.19 -37.54
CA THR A 622 -21.96 32.40 -38.23
C THR A 622 -20.69 32.93 -37.57
N THR A 623 -19.93 33.78 -38.28
CA THR A 623 -18.76 34.46 -37.70
C THR A 623 -19.12 35.27 -36.45
N ALA A 624 -20.27 35.97 -36.48
CA ALA A 624 -20.76 36.72 -35.32
C ALA A 624 -21.06 35.81 -34.11
N ARG A 625 -21.61 34.61 -34.34
CA ARG A 625 -21.83 33.61 -33.29
C ARG A 625 -20.52 33.10 -32.71
N LYS A 626 -19.51 32.83 -33.56
CA LYS A 626 -18.16 32.42 -33.13
C LYS A 626 -17.47 33.51 -32.29
N ASP A 627 -17.64 34.79 -32.65
CA ASP A 627 -17.07 35.92 -31.89
C ASP A 627 -17.79 36.12 -30.55
N LEU A 628 -19.10 35.89 -30.49
CA LEU A 628 -19.85 35.87 -29.23
C LEU A 628 -19.35 34.75 -28.31
N GLU A 629 -19.17 33.53 -28.84
CA GLU A 629 -18.63 32.40 -28.08
C GLU A 629 -17.21 32.66 -27.56
N TRP A 630 -16.37 33.36 -28.33
CA TRP A 630 -15.06 33.81 -27.86
C TRP A 630 -15.18 34.72 -26.63
N LYS A 631 -16.03 35.75 -26.70
CA LYS A 631 -16.23 36.73 -25.64
C LYS A 631 -16.82 36.11 -24.36
N ASP A 632 -17.85 35.29 -24.52
CA ASP A 632 -18.50 34.58 -23.41
C ASP A 632 -17.52 33.62 -22.73
N SER A 633 -16.71 32.91 -23.53
CA SER A 633 -15.70 31.98 -23.02
C SER A 633 -14.59 32.69 -22.26
N LEU A 634 -14.09 33.83 -22.75
CA LEU A 634 -13.11 34.65 -22.01
C LEU A 634 -13.67 35.13 -20.67
N THR A 635 -14.92 35.58 -20.66
CA THR A 635 -15.60 36.00 -19.42
C THR A 635 -15.69 34.84 -18.43
N TYR A 636 -16.06 33.65 -18.90
CA TYR A 636 -16.09 32.46 -18.08
C TYR A 636 -14.71 32.07 -17.55
N LEU A 637 -13.66 32.07 -18.39
CA LEU A 637 -12.29 31.74 -17.97
C LEU A 637 -11.75 32.73 -16.94
N SER A 638 -12.16 34.00 -16.97
CA SER A 638 -11.86 34.95 -15.90
C SER A 638 -12.42 34.49 -14.55
N SER A 639 -13.62 33.92 -14.52
CA SER A 639 -14.18 33.30 -13.30
C SER A 639 -13.45 32.03 -12.85
N MET A 640 -12.62 31.45 -13.74
CA MET A 640 -11.76 30.29 -13.50
C MET A 640 -10.32 30.66 -13.14
N GLY A 641 -10.08 31.94 -12.79
CA GLY A 641 -8.77 32.42 -12.33
C GLY A 641 -7.83 32.87 -13.46
N LEU A 642 -8.31 32.98 -14.71
CA LEU A 642 -7.52 33.52 -15.82
C LEU A 642 -7.14 34.98 -15.52
N PRO A 643 -5.85 35.37 -15.64
CA PRO A 643 -5.42 36.72 -15.33
C PRO A 643 -6.05 37.77 -16.26
N LYS A 644 -6.27 38.98 -15.72
CA LYS A 644 -6.94 40.08 -16.45
C LYS A 644 -6.16 40.55 -17.68
N SER A 645 -4.84 40.35 -17.71
CA SER A 645 -3.96 40.67 -18.86
C SER A 645 -4.36 39.90 -20.13
N PHE A 646 -4.88 38.68 -19.99
CA PHE A 646 -5.32 37.84 -21.12
C PHE A 646 -6.69 38.24 -21.68
N MET A 647 -7.48 39.06 -20.96
CA MET A 647 -8.83 39.46 -21.38
C MET A 647 -8.85 40.33 -22.64
N GLY A 648 -7.73 40.97 -22.98
CA GLY A 648 -7.58 41.78 -24.19
C GLY A 648 -7.19 41.00 -25.45
N LEU A 649 -6.91 39.69 -25.33
CA LEU A 649 -6.44 38.89 -26.46
C LEU A 649 -7.56 38.59 -27.45
N SER A 650 -7.26 38.78 -28.73
CA SER A 650 -8.13 38.32 -29.82
C SER A 650 -7.87 36.85 -30.14
N ARG A 651 -8.85 36.20 -30.77
CA ARG A 651 -8.71 34.83 -31.27
C ARG A 651 -7.49 34.63 -32.20
N ASN A 652 -7.19 35.63 -33.04
CA ASN A 652 -6.03 35.63 -33.93
C ASN A 652 -4.70 35.74 -33.15
N ASP A 653 -4.70 36.43 -32.01
CA ASP A 653 -3.51 36.53 -31.15
C ASP A 653 -3.14 35.16 -30.58
N VAL A 654 -4.14 34.40 -30.13
CA VAL A 654 -3.97 33.04 -29.61
C VAL A 654 -3.48 32.08 -30.69
N GLN A 655 -4.09 32.11 -31.88
CA GLN A 655 -3.64 31.28 -33.01
C GLN A 655 -2.20 31.58 -33.46
N LYS A 656 -1.71 32.81 -33.25
CA LYS A 656 -0.32 33.23 -33.52
C LYS A 656 0.64 32.93 -32.38
N GLY A 657 0.20 32.25 -31.32
CA GLY A 657 1.02 31.90 -30.15
C GLY A 657 1.39 33.09 -29.26
N ARG A 658 0.60 34.18 -29.25
CA ARG A 658 0.88 35.35 -28.39
C ARG A 658 0.60 35.10 -26.91
N VAL A 659 -0.19 34.08 -26.56
CA VAL A 659 -0.47 33.67 -25.16
C VAL A 659 0.85 33.37 -24.43
N GLN A 660 1.72 32.58 -25.06
CA GLN A 660 3.01 32.18 -24.49
C GLN A 660 3.92 33.39 -24.15
N ARG A 661 3.87 34.47 -24.93
CA ARG A 661 4.67 35.69 -24.67
C ARG A 661 4.13 36.52 -23.50
N VAL A 662 2.81 36.51 -23.29
CA VAL A 662 2.17 37.20 -22.15
C VAL A 662 2.44 36.40 -20.87
N ASP A 663 2.32 35.08 -20.94
CA ASP A 663 2.68 34.15 -19.88
C ASP A 663 4.16 34.29 -19.48
N ASP A 664 5.11 34.33 -20.44
CA ASP A 664 6.53 34.55 -20.15
C ASP A 664 6.79 35.90 -19.45
N ALA A 665 6.05 36.96 -19.79
CA ALA A 665 6.20 38.28 -19.17
C ALA A 665 5.58 38.35 -17.76
N GLU A 666 4.41 37.72 -17.55
CA GLU A 666 3.82 37.59 -16.21
C GLU A 666 4.66 36.67 -15.33
N ARG A 667 5.05 35.50 -15.84
CA ARG A 667 6.02 34.62 -15.18
C ARG A 667 7.29 35.37 -14.88
N ALA A 668 7.85 36.19 -15.78
CA ALA A 668 9.03 37.00 -15.46
C ALA A 668 8.82 37.95 -14.27
N THR A 669 7.61 38.48 -14.11
CA THR A 669 7.21 39.34 -12.98
C THR A 669 7.09 38.56 -11.66
N PHE A 670 6.78 37.26 -11.74
CA PHE A 670 6.70 36.33 -10.59
C PHE A 670 7.92 35.40 -10.48
N SER A 671 8.85 35.43 -11.44
CA SER A 671 9.99 34.51 -11.55
C SER A 671 11.20 35.09 -10.85
N ARG A 672 11.94 34.17 -10.25
CA ARG A 672 13.08 34.43 -9.38
C ARG A 672 14.32 34.87 -10.15
N ASN A 673 14.33 36.11 -10.62
CA ASN A 673 15.56 36.84 -10.89
C ASN A 673 15.79 37.90 -9.80
N ASP A 674 15.79 37.46 -8.54
CA ASP A 674 16.51 38.19 -7.51
C ASP A 674 17.99 37.85 -7.66
N THR A 675 18.74 38.84 -8.11
CA THR A 675 20.18 38.92 -8.08
C THR A 675 20.70 38.44 -6.72
N PHE A 676 21.49 37.37 -6.71
CA PHE A 676 22.22 36.95 -5.52
C PHE A 676 23.22 38.03 -5.13
N ALA A 677 22.78 38.96 -4.28
CA ALA A 677 23.64 39.82 -3.51
C ALA A 677 24.36 38.95 -2.48
N SER A 678 25.68 38.91 -2.62
CA SER A 678 26.60 38.51 -1.58
C SER A 678 26.34 39.32 -0.31
N GLU A 679 26.12 38.65 0.82
CA GLU A 679 26.97 38.77 2.02
C GLU A 679 26.43 37.97 3.22
N SER A 680 27.36 37.26 3.85
CA SER A 680 27.47 37.06 5.30
C SER A 680 26.37 36.28 6.05
N ALA A 681 26.66 35.01 6.33
CA ALA A 681 26.49 34.45 7.67
C ALA A 681 27.47 33.28 7.91
N THR A 682 28.73 33.63 8.12
CA THR A 682 29.73 32.76 8.74
C THR A 682 29.51 32.79 10.26
N LEU A 683 29.74 31.65 10.92
CA LEU A 683 29.85 31.43 12.38
C LEU A 683 28.56 31.31 13.20
N SER A 684 28.07 30.08 13.33
CA SER A 684 27.93 29.41 14.64
C SER A 684 27.32 28.02 14.47
N LEU A 685 28.15 26.97 14.35
CA LEU A 685 27.83 25.57 14.71
C LEU A 685 29.04 24.64 14.50
N LEU A 686 30.20 25.01 15.06
CA LEU A 686 31.42 24.20 15.00
C LEU A 686 31.62 23.26 16.21
N ALA A 687 30.63 23.15 17.11
CA ALA A 687 30.70 22.32 18.31
C ALA A 687 29.73 21.11 18.33
N VAL A 688 28.75 21.07 17.42
CA VAL A 688 27.78 19.95 17.30
C VAL A 688 28.14 19.00 16.15
N SER A 689 28.86 19.50 15.13
CA SER A 689 29.34 18.72 13.98
C SER A 689 30.33 17.61 14.38
N LYS A 690 31.25 17.85 15.34
CA LYS A 690 32.25 16.85 15.73
C LYS A 690 31.73 15.74 16.65
N VAL A 691 30.62 15.96 17.37
CA VAL A 691 29.95 14.89 18.15
C VAL A 691 29.04 14.05 17.24
N LEU A 692 28.48 14.66 16.20
CA LEU A 692 27.74 13.95 15.14
C LEU A 692 28.64 13.17 14.18
N GLU A 693 29.88 13.57 13.92
CA GLU A 693 30.85 12.76 13.14
C GLU A 693 31.22 11.46 13.87
N VAL A 694 31.33 11.48 15.21
CA VAL A 694 31.61 10.28 16.02
C VAL A 694 30.39 9.36 16.12
N LEU A 695 29.17 9.92 16.08
CA LEU A 695 27.92 9.12 16.04
C LEU A 695 27.52 8.69 14.62
N GLN A 696 27.97 9.39 13.57
CA GLN A 696 27.86 8.94 12.18
C GLN A 696 28.80 7.76 11.87
N LEU A 697 29.92 7.62 12.61
CA LEU A 697 30.78 6.43 12.55
C LEU A 697 30.11 5.15 13.11
N LEU A 698 28.99 5.26 13.83
CA LEU A 698 28.26 4.13 14.41
C LEU A 698 26.90 3.83 13.71
N ARG A 699 26.68 4.34 12.49
CA ARG A 699 25.58 3.87 11.61
C ARG A 699 25.92 2.55 10.92
N PHE A 700 26.09 1.47 11.69
CA PHE A 700 26.28 0.13 11.12
C PHE A 700 24.98 -0.50 10.56
N SER A 701 23.80 0.00 10.94
CA SER A 701 22.51 -0.54 10.49
C SER A 701 22.01 0.02 9.14
N HIS A 702 22.45 1.23 8.75
CA HIS A 702 21.98 1.87 7.52
C HIS A 702 22.81 1.46 6.27
N LEU A 703 24.01 0.92 6.46
CA LEU A 703 24.84 0.40 5.35
C LEU A 703 24.35 -0.94 4.79
N PHE A 704 23.63 -1.75 5.57
CA PHE A 704 23.12 -3.05 5.10
C PHE A 704 21.75 -2.98 4.41
N CYS A 705 20.89 -2.03 4.81
CA CYS A 705 19.54 -1.91 4.22
C CYS A 705 19.44 -0.96 3.02
N GLN A 706 20.41 -0.08 2.77
CA GLN A 706 20.44 0.82 1.61
C GLN A 706 21.58 0.54 0.62
N ALA A 707 22.17 -0.65 0.69
CA ALA A 707 23.10 -1.10 -0.33
C ALA A 707 22.36 -1.41 -1.65
N HIS A 708 22.30 -0.42 -2.54
CA HIS A 708 22.28 -0.61 -4.00
C HIS A 708 23.51 -1.40 -4.54
N ILE A 709 24.19 -2.18 -3.68
CA ILE A 709 25.33 -3.06 -3.97
C ILE A 709 24.88 -4.54 -4.05
N MET A 710 23.60 -4.86 -3.76
CA MET A 710 23.08 -6.24 -3.81
C MET A 710 21.81 -6.41 -4.66
N LYS A 711 21.68 -5.66 -5.76
CA LYS A 711 21.02 -6.26 -6.94
C LYS A 711 22.10 -7.10 -7.63
N PRO A 712 21.87 -8.38 -7.97
CA PRO A 712 22.59 -8.92 -9.10
C PRO A 712 22.19 -8.02 -10.26
N ASN A 713 23.11 -7.19 -10.73
CA ASN A 713 22.87 -6.43 -11.93
C ASN A 713 22.56 -7.49 -13.00
N GLN A 714 21.46 -7.34 -13.72
CA GLN A 714 21.12 -8.25 -14.81
C GLN A 714 22.23 -8.26 -15.89
N SER A 715 23.12 -7.25 -15.85
CA SER A 715 24.35 -7.12 -16.62
C SER A 715 25.59 -7.83 -16.05
N ASP A 716 25.57 -8.42 -14.85
CA ASP A 716 26.68 -9.26 -14.34
C ASP A 716 26.48 -10.75 -14.67
N VAL A 717 25.36 -11.07 -15.33
CA VAL A 717 25.09 -12.38 -15.97
C VAL A 717 25.30 -12.31 -17.48
N ASP A 718 25.46 -11.11 -18.04
CA ASP A 718 25.95 -10.91 -19.41
C ASP A 718 27.47 -10.71 -19.40
N LEU A 719 28.17 -11.64 -20.06
CA LEU A 719 29.60 -11.56 -20.32
C LEU A 719 29.98 -10.20 -20.94
N PRO A 720 30.90 -9.43 -20.35
CA PRO A 720 31.55 -8.34 -21.07
C PRO A 720 32.50 -8.97 -22.10
N SER A 721 32.14 -8.82 -23.38
CA SER A 721 33.06 -8.97 -24.50
C SER A 721 34.13 -7.87 -24.44
N LEU A 722 35.13 -8.04 -23.57
CA LEU A 722 36.31 -7.17 -23.51
C LEU A 722 37.57 -8.02 -23.46
N GLY A 723 38.13 -8.26 -24.65
CA GLY A 723 39.56 -8.44 -24.88
C GLY A 723 40.24 -9.60 -24.17
N PHE A 724 39.91 -10.83 -24.57
CA PHE A 724 40.79 -11.99 -24.35
C PHE A 724 41.11 -12.70 -25.68
N GLU A 725 41.30 -11.94 -26.76
CA GLU A 725 42.13 -12.37 -27.90
C GLU A 725 43.58 -11.94 -27.62
N LYS A 726 44.36 -12.84 -27.00
CA LYS A 726 45.84 -12.93 -27.01
C LYS A 726 46.39 -13.52 -25.71
N ARG A 727 46.08 -14.79 -25.45
CA ARG A 727 46.99 -15.79 -24.86
C ARG A 727 46.14 -16.99 -24.47
N LEU A 728 46.07 -17.95 -25.38
CA LEU A 728 46.03 -19.39 -25.14
C LEU A 728 46.10 -20.08 -26.52
N ASP A 729 47.16 -19.78 -27.26
CA ASP A 729 47.71 -20.73 -28.22
C ASP A 729 48.54 -21.73 -27.41
N SER A 730 47.88 -22.79 -26.93
CA SER A 730 48.43 -24.10 -26.53
C SER A 730 47.51 -24.74 -25.49
N ASP A 731 46.45 -25.38 -25.96
CA ASP A 731 46.18 -26.79 -25.63
C ASP A 731 44.92 -27.22 -26.37
N LYS A 732 45.13 -28.06 -27.40
CA LYS A 732 44.10 -28.84 -28.06
C LYS A 732 43.71 -30.01 -27.14
N ASP A 733 42.45 -30.40 -27.22
CA ASP A 733 41.79 -31.55 -26.57
C ASP A 733 41.35 -31.36 -25.10
N SER A 734 40.13 -30.82 -24.91
CA SER A 734 39.22 -31.31 -23.87
C SER A 734 37.77 -30.94 -24.20
N ASP A 735 36.86 -31.88 -23.91
CA ASP A 735 35.42 -31.90 -24.21
C ASP A 735 34.64 -30.60 -23.88
N PRO A 736 33.48 -30.36 -24.55
CA PRO A 736 32.60 -29.24 -24.23
C PRO A 736 32.16 -29.27 -22.76
N LYS A 737 32.19 -28.10 -22.11
CA LYS A 737 31.78 -27.96 -20.70
C LYS A 737 30.28 -28.21 -20.55
N PRO A 738 29.85 -29.05 -19.59
CA PRO A 738 28.45 -29.43 -19.39
C PRO A 738 27.55 -28.25 -18.96
N GLU A 739 26.26 -28.31 -19.33
CA GLU A 739 25.24 -27.28 -19.08
C GLU A 739 24.97 -27.06 -17.56
N PRO A 740 24.36 -25.92 -17.14
CA PRO A 740 24.13 -25.61 -15.72
C PRO A 740 23.31 -26.65 -14.94
N GLU A 741 22.38 -27.36 -15.60
CA GLU A 741 21.59 -28.45 -14.99
C GLU A 741 22.44 -29.70 -14.67
N GLU A 742 23.53 -29.94 -15.42
CA GLU A 742 24.46 -31.06 -15.16
C GLU A 742 25.38 -30.80 -13.95
N GLN A 743 25.41 -29.58 -13.41
CA GLN A 743 26.30 -29.19 -12.31
C GLN A 743 25.60 -29.07 -10.94
N ASP A 744 24.29 -29.31 -10.85
CA ASP A 744 23.57 -29.26 -9.57
C ASP A 744 23.98 -30.43 -8.64
N PRO A 745 24.15 -30.22 -7.32
CA PRO A 745 24.53 -31.29 -6.40
C PRO A 745 23.51 -32.44 -6.33
N PHE A 746 22.25 -32.19 -6.70
CA PHE A 746 21.18 -33.18 -6.79
C PHE A 746 20.91 -33.64 -8.22
N GLY A 747 21.47 -33.02 -9.27
CA GLY A 747 21.20 -33.37 -10.68
C GLY A 747 19.75 -33.04 -11.12
N ASP A 748 19.30 -33.65 -12.23
CA ASP A 748 17.94 -33.42 -12.76
C ASP A 748 16.87 -34.09 -11.87
N GLU A 749 15.97 -33.25 -11.33
CA GLU A 749 14.85 -33.67 -10.47
C GLU A 749 13.49 -33.71 -11.19
N SER A 750 13.46 -33.59 -12.53
CA SER A 750 12.24 -33.54 -13.35
C SER A 750 11.34 -34.76 -13.12
N GLN A 751 11.93 -35.97 -13.20
CA GLN A 751 11.30 -37.29 -13.00
C GLN A 751 11.64 -37.93 -11.64
N ALA A 752 12.23 -37.17 -10.71
CA ALA A 752 12.69 -37.69 -9.42
C ALA A 752 11.53 -38.03 -8.46
N GLY A 753 11.59 -39.21 -7.84
CA GLY A 753 10.65 -39.62 -6.78
C GLY A 753 10.80 -38.80 -5.49
N VAL A 754 11.96 -38.23 -5.23
CA VAL A 754 12.21 -37.26 -4.16
C VAL A 754 12.88 -36.03 -4.76
N LYS A 755 12.23 -34.88 -4.61
CA LYS A 755 12.72 -33.56 -5.04
C LYS A 755 13.26 -32.79 -3.84
N TYR A 756 14.47 -32.26 -3.94
CA TYR A 756 15.18 -31.55 -2.88
C TYR A 756 15.06 -30.03 -3.04
N LYS A 757 15.11 -29.48 -4.26
CA LYS A 757 14.98 -28.04 -4.54
C LYS A 757 13.54 -27.55 -4.41
N THR A 758 13.09 -27.42 -3.17
CA THR A 758 11.68 -27.20 -2.83
C THR A 758 11.43 -25.94 -2.02
N MET A 759 12.47 -25.35 -1.41
CA MET A 759 12.34 -24.25 -0.46
C MET A 759 12.31 -22.88 -1.16
N THR A 760 11.44 -21.99 -0.72
CA THR A 760 11.43 -20.56 -1.08
C THR A 760 12.05 -19.74 0.06
N TRP A 761 12.47 -18.50 -0.22
CA TRP A 761 13.00 -17.64 0.83
C TRP A 761 11.89 -17.07 1.77
N TRP A 762 10.73 -16.69 1.22
CA TRP A 762 9.54 -16.16 1.91
C TRP A 762 8.25 -16.46 1.10
N GLN A 763 7.07 -16.05 1.60
CA GLN A 763 5.73 -16.36 1.07
C GLN A 763 5.65 -16.39 -0.46
N SER A 764 5.16 -17.51 -1.00
CA SER A 764 4.77 -17.67 -2.39
C SER A 764 3.25 -17.45 -2.50
N GLU A 765 2.80 -16.74 -3.54
CA GLU A 765 1.40 -16.39 -3.83
C GLU A 765 0.43 -17.58 -3.79
N ALA A 766 0.92 -18.80 -4.04
CA ALA A 766 0.09 -20.00 -4.04
C ALA A 766 -0.14 -20.61 -2.64
N HIS A 767 0.79 -20.45 -1.70
CA HIS A 767 0.75 -21.13 -0.40
C HIS A 767 1.46 -20.33 0.71
N PRO A 768 0.74 -19.47 1.46
CA PRO A 768 1.33 -18.49 2.40
C PRO A 768 2.05 -19.10 3.62
N PHE A 769 1.97 -20.42 3.84
CA PHE A 769 2.60 -21.12 4.98
C PHE A 769 3.62 -22.21 4.57
N ASN A 770 3.93 -22.39 3.28
CA ASN A 770 4.71 -23.54 2.81
C ASN A 770 6.16 -23.16 2.41
N ARG A 771 7.15 -23.94 2.92
CA ARG A 771 8.52 -24.13 2.39
C ARG A 771 9.57 -23.03 2.62
N GLN A 772 9.66 -22.42 3.80
CA GLN A 772 10.54 -21.25 4.01
C GLN A 772 11.95 -21.57 4.50
N ALA A 773 12.96 -21.14 3.75
CA ALA A 773 14.38 -21.30 4.09
C ALA A 773 14.83 -20.45 5.28
N GLY A 774 14.39 -19.20 5.36
CA GLY A 774 14.78 -18.33 6.47
C GLY A 774 14.31 -18.85 7.83
N MET A 775 13.15 -19.52 7.91
CA MET A 775 12.65 -20.12 9.15
C MET A 775 13.48 -21.32 9.62
N VAL A 776 13.97 -22.15 8.68
CA VAL A 776 14.88 -23.26 8.99
C VAL A 776 16.21 -22.73 9.51
N MET A 777 16.74 -21.69 8.86
CA MET A 777 17.95 -21.00 9.31
C MET A 777 17.78 -20.41 10.72
N ILE A 778 16.68 -19.71 10.99
CA ILE A 778 16.38 -19.16 12.32
C ILE A 778 16.31 -20.25 13.39
N ALA A 779 15.60 -21.36 13.11
CA ALA A 779 15.45 -22.45 14.06
C ALA A 779 16.78 -23.15 14.36
N GLU A 780 17.72 -23.15 13.41
CA GLU A 780 19.07 -23.69 13.60
C GLU A 780 19.93 -22.76 14.46
N THR A 781 20.01 -21.47 14.11
CA THR A 781 20.99 -20.56 14.73
C THR A 781 20.52 -20.00 16.07
N ILE A 782 19.27 -19.52 16.19
CA ILE A 782 18.80 -18.79 17.40
C ILE A 782 18.66 -19.70 18.62
N SER A 783 18.34 -20.99 18.40
CA SER A 783 17.86 -21.95 19.42
C SER A 783 18.57 -21.86 20.77
N LEU A 784 19.79 -22.43 20.91
CA LEU A 784 20.52 -22.43 22.19
C LEU A 784 21.43 -21.21 22.34
N GLY A 785 21.80 -20.55 21.23
CA GLY A 785 22.72 -19.41 21.22
C GLY A 785 22.24 -18.25 22.09
N ILE A 786 20.95 -17.93 22.03
CA ILE A 786 20.34 -16.82 22.80
C ILE A 786 20.46 -16.99 24.32
N LEU A 787 20.51 -18.22 24.81
CA LEU A 787 20.48 -18.51 26.24
C LEU A 787 21.83 -18.33 26.94
N ALA A 788 22.94 -18.26 26.19
CA ALA A 788 24.29 -18.08 26.74
C ALA A 788 24.70 -16.60 26.82
N LEU A 789 24.06 -15.71 26.05
CA LEU A 789 24.47 -14.31 25.89
C LEU A 789 24.33 -13.46 27.16
N PRO A 790 23.26 -13.58 27.99
CA PRO A 790 23.19 -12.82 29.23
C PRO A 790 24.39 -13.08 30.16
N LYS A 791 24.92 -14.32 30.18
CA LYS A 791 26.12 -14.66 30.95
C LYS A 791 27.38 -14.02 30.39
N ALA A 792 27.50 -13.91 29.07
CA ALA A 792 28.61 -13.20 28.45
C ALA A 792 28.62 -11.70 28.84
N LEU A 793 27.44 -11.08 28.96
CA LEU A 793 27.32 -9.69 29.44
C LEU A 793 27.70 -9.53 30.92
N ALA A 794 27.44 -10.54 31.75
CA ALA A 794 27.89 -10.53 33.15
C ALA A 794 29.41 -10.51 33.31
N VAL A 795 30.14 -11.02 32.32
CA VAL A 795 31.61 -10.98 32.30
C VAL A 795 32.09 -9.68 31.65
N LEU A 796 31.59 -9.35 30.45
CA LEU A 796 32.10 -8.25 29.63
C LEU A 796 31.59 -6.86 30.04
N GLY A 797 30.47 -6.76 30.77
CA GLY A 797 29.81 -5.49 31.06
C GLY A 797 29.00 -4.93 29.88
N LEU A 798 28.23 -3.86 30.13
CA LEU A 798 27.31 -3.27 29.15
C LEU A 798 28.00 -2.25 28.23
N VAL A 799 28.95 -1.45 28.74
CA VAL A 799 29.53 -0.26 28.06
C VAL A 799 31.05 -0.23 28.23
N PRO A 800 31.84 0.21 27.22
CA PRO A 800 33.31 0.17 27.31
C PRO A 800 33.88 1.21 28.31
N TYR A 801 35.06 0.92 28.87
CA TYR A 801 35.79 1.79 29.81
C TYR A 801 36.40 3.03 29.09
N ASP A 802 36.05 4.22 29.57
CA ASP A 802 36.56 5.58 29.29
C ASP A 802 36.67 6.11 27.84
N LEU A 803 35.81 7.09 27.50
CA LEU A 803 36.08 8.12 26.47
C LEU A 803 37.07 9.20 27.01
N PHE A 804 38.39 8.90 26.93
CA PHE A 804 39.60 9.79 26.96
C PHE A 804 40.01 10.54 28.26
N PRO A 805 41.33 10.83 28.51
CA PRO A 805 42.57 10.06 28.27
C PRO A 805 43.55 10.05 29.48
N VAL A 806 44.28 8.94 29.72
CA VAL A 806 45.62 9.00 30.35
C VAL A 806 46.55 7.99 29.69
N PHE A 807 47.66 8.51 29.16
CA PHE A 807 48.83 7.78 28.69
C PHE A 807 49.31 6.75 29.74
N THR A 808 48.99 5.48 29.56
CA THR A 808 49.83 4.38 30.04
C THR A 808 49.86 3.27 28.99
N ALA A 809 51.05 2.72 28.74
CA ALA A 809 51.37 1.79 27.66
C ALA A 809 50.74 0.37 27.78
N LYS A 810 49.57 0.25 28.42
CA LYS A 810 48.78 -1.00 28.53
C LYS A 810 47.35 -0.91 27.96
N ALA A 811 46.99 0.20 27.31
CA ALA A 811 45.59 0.53 27.00
C ALA A 811 45.04 0.14 25.61
N GLU A 812 45.82 -0.48 24.71
CA GLU A 812 45.36 -0.67 23.32
C GLU A 812 44.37 -1.83 23.10
N LEU A 813 44.09 -2.66 24.10
CA LEU A 813 43.09 -3.74 23.98
C LEU A 813 41.72 -3.43 24.65
N ILE A 814 41.57 -2.28 25.32
CA ILE A 814 40.48 -2.03 26.28
C ILE A 814 39.14 -1.66 25.63
N TRP A 815 39.12 -1.18 24.38
CA TRP A 815 37.90 -0.83 23.65
C TRP A 815 37.05 -2.04 23.22
N LEU A 816 37.59 -3.26 23.33
CA LEU A 816 36.95 -4.51 22.86
C LEU A 816 35.96 -5.11 23.88
N TYR A 817 35.86 -4.56 25.09
CA TYR A 817 35.16 -5.17 26.24
C TYR A 817 33.80 -4.51 26.54
N SER A 818 32.93 -4.37 25.54
CA SER A 818 31.51 -4.07 25.76
C SER A 818 30.69 -5.20 25.16
N GLY A 819 29.97 -5.94 26.01
CA GLY A 819 29.23 -7.13 25.57
C GLY A 819 28.24 -6.83 24.45
N ILE A 820 27.61 -5.65 24.44
CA ILE A 820 26.67 -5.23 23.38
C ILE A 820 27.40 -4.97 22.06
N LEU A 821 28.52 -4.22 22.10
CA LEU A 821 29.31 -3.95 20.89
C LEU A 821 29.90 -5.24 20.32
N THR A 822 30.29 -6.19 21.17
CA THR A 822 30.74 -7.52 20.71
C THR A 822 29.59 -8.29 20.06
N ILE A 823 28.39 -8.35 20.66
CA ILE A 823 27.23 -9.03 20.07
C ILE A 823 26.89 -8.46 18.68
N LEU A 824 26.83 -7.14 18.56
CA LEU A 824 26.49 -6.49 17.29
C LEU A 824 27.63 -6.59 16.26
N GLY A 825 28.88 -6.38 16.69
CA GLY A 825 30.05 -6.45 15.83
C GLY A 825 30.26 -7.85 15.25
N VAL A 826 30.12 -8.89 16.08
CA VAL A 826 30.16 -10.29 15.62
C VAL A 826 28.98 -10.56 14.68
N GLY A 827 27.77 -10.07 14.97
CA GLY A 827 26.60 -10.22 14.08
C GLY A 827 26.81 -9.59 12.69
N ILE A 828 27.43 -8.42 12.62
CA ILE A 828 27.76 -7.74 11.35
C ILE A 828 28.80 -8.54 10.55
N ILE A 829 29.87 -9.00 11.21
CA ILE A 829 30.90 -9.83 10.56
C ILE A 829 30.30 -11.17 10.12
N SER A 830 29.46 -11.79 10.95
CA SER A 830 28.70 -13.00 10.66
C SER A 830 27.82 -12.83 9.41
N THR A 831 27.12 -11.69 9.30
CA THR A 831 26.31 -11.37 8.11
C THR A 831 27.17 -11.29 6.84
N TYR A 832 28.32 -10.61 6.89
CA TYR A 832 29.23 -10.50 5.74
C TYR A 832 29.79 -11.87 5.32
N THR A 833 30.28 -12.64 6.26
CA THR A 833 30.87 -13.96 6.02
C THR A 833 29.84 -14.96 5.49
N ALA A 834 28.60 -14.90 5.99
CA ALA A 834 27.47 -15.68 5.47
C ALA A 834 27.11 -15.31 4.04
N TYR A 835 27.14 -14.02 3.71
CA TYR A 835 26.91 -13.54 2.35
C TYR A 835 28.00 -14.05 1.39
N THR A 836 29.27 -14.03 1.80
CA THR A 836 30.39 -14.59 1.03
C THR A 836 30.22 -16.08 0.73
N ILE A 837 29.73 -16.88 1.69
CA ILE A 837 29.40 -18.30 1.45
C ILE A 837 28.33 -18.43 0.35
N GLY A 838 27.28 -17.60 0.40
CA GLY A 838 26.25 -17.59 -0.63
C GLY A 838 26.77 -17.18 -2.00
N GLN A 839 27.66 -16.18 -2.08
CA GLN A 839 28.35 -15.82 -3.33
C GLN A 839 29.19 -16.97 -3.88
N PHE A 840 29.93 -17.67 -3.00
CA PHE A 840 30.72 -18.84 -3.37
C PHE A 840 29.85 -19.95 -3.95
N LYS A 841 28.69 -20.21 -3.34
CA LYS A 841 27.69 -21.17 -3.83
C LYS A 841 27.08 -20.75 -5.18
N CYS A 842 26.77 -19.47 -5.38
CA CYS A 842 26.27 -18.97 -6.67
C CYS A 842 27.31 -19.15 -7.78
N ARG A 843 28.60 -18.99 -7.48
CA ARG A 843 29.69 -19.18 -8.46
C ARG A 843 30.00 -20.66 -8.73
N HIS A 844 29.81 -21.51 -7.73
CA HIS A 844 30.09 -22.95 -7.75
C HIS A 844 28.86 -23.74 -7.32
N VAL A 845 27.90 -23.84 -8.23
CA VAL A 845 26.57 -24.44 -7.98
C VAL A 845 26.67 -25.88 -7.48
N GLN A 846 27.71 -26.63 -7.86
CA GLN A 846 27.95 -28.02 -7.44
C GLN A 846 28.28 -28.19 -5.94
N VAL A 847 28.66 -27.12 -5.23
CA VAL A 847 29.11 -27.19 -3.83
C VAL A 847 27.92 -27.39 -2.89
N HIS A 848 27.80 -28.55 -2.24
CA HIS A 848 26.71 -28.84 -1.29
C HIS A 848 27.12 -28.74 0.19
N SER A 849 28.42 -28.84 0.47
CA SER A 849 28.97 -28.92 1.83
C SER A 849 30.33 -28.21 1.95
N MET A 850 30.81 -28.02 3.18
CA MET A 850 32.17 -27.49 3.40
C MET A 850 33.25 -28.41 2.83
N ALA A 851 32.99 -29.72 2.74
CA ALA A 851 33.88 -30.66 2.06
C ALA A 851 34.02 -30.35 0.56
N ASP A 852 32.91 -30.05 -0.13
CA ASP A 852 32.95 -29.68 -1.55
C ASP A 852 33.68 -28.35 -1.76
N ALA A 853 33.48 -27.38 -0.86
CA ALA A 853 34.22 -26.11 -0.91
C ALA A 853 35.73 -26.30 -0.64
N GLY A 854 36.08 -27.16 0.31
CA GLY A 854 37.47 -27.52 0.61
C GLY A 854 38.16 -28.23 -0.55
N ASP A 855 37.42 -29.02 -1.33
CA ASP A 855 37.93 -29.64 -2.54
C ASP A 855 38.33 -28.62 -3.61
N LEU A 856 37.53 -27.57 -3.79
CA LEU A 856 37.86 -26.49 -4.71
C LEU A 856 39.07 -25.67 -4.25
N LEU A 857 39.22 -25.47 -2.94
CA LEU A 857 40.33 -24.69 -2.38
C LEU A 857 41.66 -25.46 -2.32
N MET A 858 41.63 -26.72 -1.88
CA MET A 858 42.83 -27.50 -1.51
C MET A 858 42.80 -28.95 -2.02
N GLY A 859 41.90 -29.29 -2.95
CA GLY A 859 41.77 -30.63 -3.51
C GLY A 859 41.34 -31.69 -2.49
N ARG A 860 41.76 -32.94 -2.72
CA ARG A 860 41.36 -34.11 -1.90
C ARG A 860 41.66 -33.95 -0.41
N LEU A 861 42.74 -33.25 -0.08
CA LEU A 861 43.11 -32.98 1.31
C LEU A 861 42.07 -32.06 1.97
N GLY A 862 41.75 -30.92 1.34
CA GLY A 862 40.72 -30.00 1.81
C GLY A 862 39.34 -30.63 1.92
N ARG A 863 38.99 -31.48 0.94
CA ARG A 863 37.72 -32.23 0.96
C ARG A 863 37.60 -33.10 2.21
N SER A 864 38.65 -33.84 2.54
CA SER A 864 38.63 -34.80 3.65
C SER A 864 38.70 -34.09 5.00
N THR A 865 39.55 -33.06 5.12
CA THR A 865 39.72 -32.32 6.38
C THR A 865 38.46 -31.54 6.74
N LEU A 866 37.90 -30.75 5.81
CA LEU A 866 36.69 -29.97 6.08
C LEU A 866 35.45 -30.85 6.24
N GLY A 867 35.38 -31.98 5.54
CA GLY A 867 34.27 -32.94 5.71
C GLY A 867 34.25 -33.60 7.09
N VAL A 868 35.41 -34.06 7.57
CA VAL A 868 35.53 -34.63 8.93
C VAL A 868 35.27 -33.56 10.00
N ALA A 869 35.84 -32.37 9.83
CA ALA A 869 35.62 -31.26 10.75
C ALA A 869 34.13 -30.85 10.83
N GLN A 870 33.45 -30.77 9.68
CA GLN A 870 32.01 -30.48 9.60
C GLN A 870 31.18 -31.54 10.35
N LEU A 871 31.50 -32.83 10.18
CA LEU A 871 30.78 -33.91 10.86
C LEU A 871 31.00 -33.91 12.37
N ILE A 872 32.24 -33.75 12.82
CA ILE A 872 32.55 -33.68 14.26
C ILE A 872 31.78 -32.52 14.89
N PHE A 873 31.79 -31.35 14.25
CA PHE A 873 31.06 -30.19 14.73
C PHE A 873 29.56 -30.48 14.89
N PHE A 874 28.90 -31.03 13.86
CA PHE A 874 27.47 -31.34 13.96
C PHE A 874 27.14 -32.41 15.00
N VAL A 875 27.97 -33.45 15.16
CA VAL A 875 27.75 -34.49 16.18
C VAL A 875 27.80 -33.90 17.60
N LEU A 876 28.70 -32.95 17.83
CA LEU A 876 28.81 -32.25 19.11
C LEU A 876 27.64 -31.27 19.34
N VAL A 877 27.19 -30.56 18.31
CA VAL A 877 25.99 -29.72 18.40
C VAL A 877 24.75 -30.58 18.65
N MET A 878 24.58 -31.71 17.96
CA MET A 878 23.50 -32.66 18.26
C MET A 878 23.54 -33.13 19.72
N GLY A 879 24.75 -33.31 20.29
CA GLY A 879 24.93 -33.79 21.64
C GLY A 879 24.52 -32.75 22.68
N SER A 880 24.78 -31.46 22.39
CA SER A 880 24.37 -30.35 23.25
C SER A 880 22.85 -30.22 23.34
N HIS A 881 22.13 -30.52 22.25
CA HIS A 881 20.66 -30.55 22.26
C HIS A 881 20.10 -31.70 23.10
N VAL A 882 20.73 -32.88 23.06
CA VAL A 882 20.34 -34.03 23.90
C VAL A 882 20.61 -33.73 25.39
N LEU A 883 21.77 -33.16 25.69
CA LEU A 883 22.12 -32.74 27.04
C LEU A 883 21.14 -31.67 27.55
N THR A 884 20.86 -30.63 26.77
CA THR A 884 19.91 -29.57 27.14
C THR A 884 18.50 -30.11 27.35
N PHE A 885 18.08 -31.10 26.57
CA PHE A 885 16.80 -31.78 26.76
C PHE A 885 16.74 -32.48 28.13
N SER A 886 17.80 -33.17 28.54
CA SER A 886 17.84 -33.82 29.86
C SER A 886 17.81 -32.81 31.02
N ILE A 887 18.54 -31.69 30.90
CA ILE A 887 18.52 -30.57 31.85
C ILE A 887 17.10 -30.03 32.00
N MET A 888 16.45 -29.74 30.87
CA MET A 888 15.07 -29.27 30.82
C MET A 888 14.10 -30.24 31.52
N MET A 889 14.22 -31.54 31.25
CA MET A 889 13.37 -32.55 31.87
C MET A 889 13.59 -32.68 33.37
N ASN A 890 14.83 -32.57 33.84
CA ASN A 890 15.15 -32.50 35.26
C ASN A 890 14.50 -31.29 35.94
N VAL A 891 14.56 -30.11 35.31
CA VAL A 891 13.88 -28.89 35.82
C VAL A 891 12.35 -29.04 35.84
N LEU A 892 11.76 -29.60 34.79
CA LEU A 892 10.30 -29.73 34.66
C LEU A 892 9.71 -30.74 35.65
N THR A 893 10.44 -31.82 35.91
CA THR A 893 9.96 -32.95 36.72
C THR A 893 10.50 -32.98 38.14
N ASP A 894 11.31 -31.98 38.54
CA ASP A 894 12.07 -31.98 39.79
C ASP A 894 12.87 -33.29 39.97
N HIS A 895 13.56 -33.72 38.90
CA HIS A 895 14.37 -34.94 38.85
C HIS A 895 13.61 -36.23 39.25
N SER A 896 12.39 -36.41 38.73
CA SER A 896 11.53 -37.57 39.06
C SER A 896 12.03 -38.94 38.57
N SER A 897 13.05 -38.99 37.72
CA SER A 897 13.58 -40.21 37.11
C SER A 897 15.06 -40.03 36.78
N CYS A 898 15.78 -41.13 36.57
CA CYS A 898 17.19 -41.10 36.18
C CYS A 898 17.40 -40.22 34.93
N THR A 899 18.37 -39.30 34.97
CA THR A 899 18.70 -38.37 33.88
C THR A 899 18.92 -39.07 32.53
N ILE A 900 19.51 -40.27 32.53
CA ILE A 900 19.72 -41.08 31.32
C ILE A 900 18.41 -41.45 30.62
N ILE A 901 17.32 -41.67 31.36
CA ILE A 901 16.01 -41.93 30.76
C ILE A 901 15.54 -40.69 29.98
N PHE A 902 15.73 -39.50 30.55
CA PHE A 902 15.37 -38.25 29.86
C PHE A 902 16.21 -38.00 28.62
N SER A 903 17.51 -38.29 28.64
CA SER A 903 18.34 -38.14 27.45
C SER A 903 18.02 -39.17 26.36
N VAL A 904 17.65 -40.42 26.72
CA VAL A 904 17.12 -41.41 25.76
C VAL A 904 15.79 -40.95 25.14
N VAL A 905 14.90 -40.33 25.90
CA VAL A 905 13.66 -39.75 25.36
C VAL A 905 13.97 -38.63 24.37
N GLY A 906 14.89 -37.72 24.70
CA GLY A 906 15.35 -36.65 23.82
C GLY A 906 15.99 -37.19 22.53
N LEU A 907 16.80 -38.24 22.66
CA LEU A 907 17.41 -38.98 21.55
C LEU A 907 16.34 -39.54 20.61
N LEU A 908 15.37 -40.30 21.13
CA LEU A 908 14.32 -40.93 20.33
C LEU A 908 13.43 -39.88 19.65
N ALA A 909 13.05 -38.82 20.35
CA ALA A 909 12.26 -37.73 19.78
C ALA A 909 13.00 -37.05 18.63
N SER A 910 14.29 -36.75 18.82
CA SER A 910 15.11 -36.09 17.80
C SER A 910 15.35 -37.02 16.59
N PHE A 911 15.63 -38.30 16.82
CA PHE A 911 15.77 -39.30 15.77
C PHE A 911 14.51 -39.42 14.91
N MET A 912 13.33 -39.54 15.52
CA MET A 912 12.06 -39.63 14.80
C MET A 912 11.81 -38.40 13.91
N LEU A 913 12.14 -37.21 14.40
CA LEU A 913 11.95 -35.95 13.68
C LEU A 913 12.98 -35.72 12.56
N THR A 914 14.13 -36.41 12.57
CA THR A 914 15.14 -36.37 11.48
C THR A 914 14.80 -37.30 10.30
N LEU A 915 13.91 -38.29 10.47
CA LEU A 915 13.56 -39.25 9.42
C LEU A 915 13.04 -38.63 8.09
N PRO A 916 12.31 -37.49 8.07
CA PRO A 916 11.92 -36.83 6.83
C PRO A 916 13.14 -36.30 6.06
N ARG A 917 13.42 -36.86 4.87
CA ARG A 917 14.60 -36.53 4.03
C ARG A 917 14.64 -35.12 3.41
N ARG A 918 13.54 -34.36 3.46
CA ARG A 918 13.35 -33.09 2.75
C ARG A 918 13.31 -31.94 3.76
N LEU A 919 14.11 -30.90 3.55
CA LEU A 919 14.09 -29.70 4.42
C LEU A 919 12.74 -28.97 4.36
N GLU A 920 11.98 -29.11 3.27
CA GLU A 920 10.58 -28.66 3.18
C GLU A 920 9.75 -29.13 4.38
N LYS A 921 9.87 -30.41 4.76
CA LYS A 921 9.09 -30.97 5.88
C LYS A 921 9.55 -30.43 7.22
N LEU A 922 10.85 -30.12 7.33
CA LEU A 922 11.42 -29.49 8.52
C LEU A 922 11.03 -28.01 8.64
N SER A 923 10.82 -27.31 7.52
CA SER A 923 10.40 -25.90 7.54
C SER A 923 9.07 -25.69 8.29
N TYR A 924 8.16 -26.67 8.27
CA TYR A 924 6.91 -26.62 9.02
C TYR A 924 7.11 -26.62 10.53
N ILE A 925 7.99 -27.49 11.02
CA ILE A 925 8.25 -27.58 12.46
C ILE A 925 9.16 -26.44 12.93
N SER A 926 10.01 -25.88 12.06
CA SER A 926 10.83 -24.70 12.38
C SER A 926 10.02 -23.48 12.83
N TYR A 927 8.78 -23.32 12.37
CA TYR A 927 7.86 -22.29 12.90
C TYR A 927 7.52 -22.50 14.36
N VAL A 928 7.23 -23.75 14.73
CA VAL A 928 6.94 -24.12 16.12
C VAL A 928 8.17 -23.87 16.97
N GLY A 929 9.36 -24.18 16.46
CA GLY A 929 10.63 -23.85 17.10
C GLY A 929 10.83 -22.34 17.30
N PHE A 930 10.55 -21.53 16.29
CA PHE A 930 10.68 -20.07 16.41
C PHE A 930 9.70 -19.46 17.42
N VAL A 931 8.41 -19.83 17.35
CA VAL A 931 7.41 -19.36 18.32
C VAL A 931 7.76 -19.83 19.73
N SER A 932 8.27 -21.06 19.85
CA SER A 932 8.77 -21.64 21.10
C SER A 932 9.92 -20.83 21.68
N ILE A 933 10.97 -20.48 20.93
CA ILE A 933 12.11 -19.74 21.48
C ILE A 933 11.73 -18.31 21.84
N VAL A 934 10.96 -17.61 21.00
CA VAL A 934 10.48 -16.25 21.31
C VAL A 934 9.59 -16.28 22.56
N GLY A 935 8.67 -17.22 22.65
CA GLY A 935 7.81 -17.40 23.82
C GLY A 935 8.62 -17.68 25.09
N ALA A 936 9.55 -18.63 25.05
CA ALA A 936 10.38 -19.01 26.20
C ALA A 936 11.27 -17.86 26.68
N VAL A 937 11.84 -17.08 25.76
CA VAL A 937 12.67 -15.92 26.08
C VAL A 937 11.83 -14.78 26.65
N LEU A 938 10.64 -14.51 26.08
CA LEU A 938 9.71 -13.51 26.62
C LEU A 938 9.24 -13.90 28.03
N THR A 939 8.85 -15.16 28.26
CA THR A 939 8.45 -15.61 29.60
C THR A 939 9.62 -15.60 30.57
N GLY A 940 10.84 -15.90 30.11
CA GLY A 940 12.06 -15.80 30.91
C GLY A 940 12.34 -14.36 31.32
N MET A 941 12.27 -13.41 30.38
CA MET A 941 12.42 -11.98 30.64
C MET A 941 11.36 -11.48 31.63
N ILE A 942 10.07 -11.77 31.38
CA ILE A 942 8.97 -11.39 32.29
C ILE A 942 9.20 -11.99 33.68
N GLY A 943 9.54 -13.28 33.76
CA GLY A 943 9.78 -13.98 35.01
C GLY A 943 10.91 -13.36 35.83
N VAL A 944 11.97 -12.92 35.17
CA VAL A 944 13.08 -12.19 35.80
C VAL A 944 12.63 -10.81 36.29
N THR A 945 11.82 -10.08 35.50
CA THR A 945 11.30 -8.76 35.92
C THR A 945 10.31 -8.80 37.08
N LEU A 946 9.60 -9.92 37.28
CA LEU A 946 8.63 -10.08 38.37
C LEU A 946 9.26 -10.57 39.67
N VAL A 947 10.48 -11.11 39.63
CA VAL A 947 11.21 -11.58 40.82
C VAL A 947 11.94 -10.44 41.53
N ARG A 948 12.17 -9.29 40.87
CA ARG A 948 12.84 -8.13 41.45
C ARG A 948 12.15 -6.80 41.07
N ASP A 949 11.94 -5.95 42.07
CA ASP A 949 11.40 -4.60 41.91
C ASP A 949 12.45 -3.65 41.28
N GLY A 950 12.58 -3.73 39.95
CA GLY A 950 13.43 -2.85 39.15
C GLY A 950 14.81 -3.42 38.80
N PRO A 951 15.51 -2.80 37.83
CA PRO A 951 16.86 -3.20 37.43
C PRO A 951 17.84 -3.02 38.60
N VAL A 952 18.75 -3.97 38.77
CA VAL A 952 19.80 -3.90 39.78
C VAL A 952 20.78 -2.79 39.39
N HIS A 953 21.49 -2.18 40.34
CA HIS A 953 22.64 -1.34 40.02
C HIS A 953 23.75 -2.23 39.41
N VAL A 954 23.61 -2.50 38.11
CA VAL A 954 24.57 -3.25 37.33
C VAL A 954 25.75 -2.33 37.08
N PRO A 955 26.96 -2.67 37.53
CA PRO A 955 28.10 -1.82 37.23
C PRO A 955 28.27 -1.81 35.71
N ALA A 956 28.40 -0.61 35.13
CA ALA A 956 28.67 -0.47 33.70
C ALA A 956 29.96 -1.22 33.28
N PHE A 957 30.81 -1.49 34.26
CA PHE A 957 32.13 -2.10 34.17
C PHE A 957 32.24 -3.36 35.06
N SER A 958 33.01 -4.36 34.65
CA SER A 958 33.35 -5.50 35.51
C SER A 958 34.60 -5.17 36.35
N PRO A 959 34.52 -5.12 37.70
CA PRO A 959 35.59 -4.57 38.55
C PRO A 959 36.87 -5.43 38.66
N SER A 960 36.99 -6.55 37.94
CA SER A 960 38.25 -7.31 37.82
C SER A 960 38.20 -8.31 36.65
N LEU A 961 38.38 -7.84 35.42
CA LEU A 961 38.32 -8.71 34.24
C LEU A 961 39.64 -9.49 34.06
N LYS A 962 39.64 -10.78 34.39
CA LYS A 962 40.75 -11.67 33.98
C LYS A 962 40.63 -11.91 32.46
N VAL A 963 41.75 -11.84 31.75
CA VAL A 963 41.81 -12.02 30.29
C VAL A 963 41.14 -13.33 29.83
N HIS A 964 41.32 -14.41 30.60
CA HIS A 964 40.74 -15.72 30.32
C HIS A 964 39.20 -15.71 30.32
N ASP A 965 38.57 -15.07 31.31
CA ASP A 965 37.10 -14.98 31.43
C ASP A 965 36.52 -14.15 30.27
N ALA A 966 37.18 -13.05 29.90
CA ALA A 966 36.78 -12.21 28.78
C ALA A 966 36.85 -12.97 27.44
N CYS A 967 37.93 -13.73 27.22
CA CYS A 967 38.09 -14.55 26.04
C CYS A 967 37.00 -15.63 25.92
N LEU A 968 36.62 -16.24 27.04
CA LEU A 968 35.54 -17.24 27.07
C LEU A 968 34.17 -16.60 26.75
N ALA A 969 33.88 -15.42 27.31
CA ALA A 969 32.64 -14.70 27.03
C ALA A 969 32.52 -14.28 25.54
N ILE A 970 33.62 -13.81 24.94
CA ILE A 970 33.67 -13.48 23.51
C ILE A 970 33.48 -14.74 22.65
N ALA A 971 34.11 -15.86 23.02
CA ALA A 971 33.95 -17.13 22.31
C ALA A 971 32.49 -17.63 22.34
N ASN A 972 31.78 -17.46 23.46
CA ASN A 972 30.35 -17.80 23.56
C ASN A 972 29.47 -16.93 22.65
N ILE A 973 29.78 -15.63 22.53
CA ILE A 973 29.08 -14.73 21.59
C ILE A 973 29.33 -15.18 20.15
N ILE A 974 30.58 -15.49 19.80
CA ILE A 974 30.97 -16.01 18.47
C ILE A 974 30.23 -17.31 18.17
N PHE A 975 30.13 -18.20 19.14
CA PHE A 975 29.41 -19.46 18.98
C PHE A 975 27.91 -19.27 18.75
N ALA A 976 27.29 -18.27 19.39
CA ALA A 976 25.87 -17.98 19.18
C ALA A 976 25.55 -17.63 17.71
N TYR A 977 26.52 -17.09 16.96
CA TYR A 977 26.40 -16.72 15.53
C TYR A 977 26.93 -17.79 14.57
N ALA A 978 27.24 -19.01 15.04
CA ALA A 978 27.99 -20.02 14.29
C ALA A 978 27.16 -20.95 13.39
N GLY A 979 26.19 -20.44 12.61
CA GLY A 979 25.34 -21.24 11.72
C GLY A 979 25.93 -21.57 10.33
N HIS A 980 27.05 -20.93 9.96
CA HIS A 980 27.61 -20.94 8.60
C HIS A 980 27.92 -22.32 8.03
N VAL A 981 28.25 -23.27 8.90
CA VAL A 981 28.57 -24.65 8.52
C VAL A 981 27.42 -25.34 7.76
N ALA A 982 26.17 -24.92 8.01
CA ALA A 982 24.97 -25.48 7.39
C ALA A 982 24.57 -24.80 6.08
N PHE A 983 25.07 -23.59 5.80
CA PHE A 983 24.52 -22.72 4.75
C PHE A 983 24.64 -23.29 3.34
N PHE A 984 25.73 -23.99 2.99
CA PHE A 984 25.84 -24.63 1.67
C PHE A 984 24.72 -25.66 1.43
N THR A 985 24.37 -26.45 2.44
CA THR A 985 23.31 -27.45 2.35
C THR A 985 21.93 -26.78 2.32
N LEU A 986 21.69 -25.78 3.17
CA LEU A 986 20.42 -25.03 3.19
C LEU A 986 20.18 -24.27 1.88
N PHE A 987 21.21 -23.62 1.32
CA PHE A 987 21.11 -22.92 0.04
C PHE A 987 20.95 -23.85 -1.15
N SER A 988 21.43 -25.10 -1.07
CA SER A 988 21.26 -26.08 -2.14
C SER A 988 19.81 -26.52 -2.34
N GLU A 989 18.95 -26.42 -1.31
CA GLU A 989 17.53 -26.79 -1.38
C GLU A 989 16.59 -25.62 -1.71
N LEU A 990 17.13 -24.41 -1.92
CA LEU A 990 16.37 -23.29 -2.46
C LEU A 990 15.95 -23.60 -3.91
N LYS A 991 14.68 -23.34 -4.23
CA LYS A 991 14.16 -23.35 -5.61
C LYS A 991 14.96 -22.40 -6.48
N GLU A 992 15.17 -21.19 -5.95
CA GLU A 992 15.84 -20.08 -6.62
C GLU A 992 17.04 -19.66 -5.77
N LEU A 993 18.25 -20.10 -6.16
CA LEU A 993 19.46 -19.81 -5.37
C LEU A 993 19.68 -18.31 -5.19
N LYS A 994 19.28 -17.48 -6.16
CA LYS A 994 19.35 -16.00 -6.10
C LYS A 994 18.62 -15.38 -4.92
N ASP A 995 17.70 -16.11 -4.28
CA ASP A 995 16.94 -15.63 -3.14
C ASP A 995 17.65 -15.82 -1.78
N PHE A 996 18.83 -16.47 -1.75
CA PHE A 996 19.60 -16.67 -0.51
C PHE A 996 19.85 -15.37 0.30
N PRO A 997 20.10 -14.17 -0.29
CA PRO A 997 20.36 -12.97 0.49
C PRO A 997 19.15 -12.54 1.32
N LYS A 998 17.94 -12.85 0.83
CA LYS A 998 16.69 -12.51 1.52
C LYS A 998 16.44 -13.43 2.71
N ALA A 999 16.71 -14.73 2.55
CA ALA A 999 16.68 -15.69 3.65
C ALA A 999 17.74 -15.35 4.73
N LEU A 1000 18.94 -14.94 4.29
CA LEU A 1000 20.01 -14.49 5.19
C LEU A 1000 19.64 -13.21 5.95
N ALA A 1001 19.05 -12.22 5.28
CA ALA A 1001 18.60 -10.99 5.94
C ALA A 1001 17.55 -11.28 7.03
N LEU A 1002 16.60 -12.19 6.76
CA LEU A 1002 15.60 -12.61 7.74
C LEU A 1002 16.24 -13.27 8.97
N LEU A 1003 17.21 -14.17 8.78
CA LEU A 1003 17.98 -14.76 9.88
C LEU A 1003 18.69 -13.68 10.70
N GLN A 1004 19.57 -12.91 10.06
CA GLN A 1004 20.52 -12.03 10.75
C GLN A 1004 19.82 -10.90 11.50
N ILE A 1005 18.76 -10.32 10.92
CA ILE A 1005 17.96 -9.30 11.61
C ILE A 1005 17.28 -9.90 12.85
N SER A 1006 16.67 -11.08 12.71
CA SER A 1006 15.98 -11.74 13.82
C SER A 1006 16.95 -12.11 14.95
N GLU A 1007 18.11 -12.65 14.57
CA GLU A 1007 19.17 -13.07 15.47
C GLU A 1007 19.74 -11.89 16.27
N MET A 1008 20.23 -10.84 15.60
CA MET A 1008 20.82 -9.67 16.28
C MET A 1008 19.83 -8.98 17.22
N VAL A 1009 18.55 -8.87 16.83
CA VAL A 1009 17.51 -8.25 17.66
C VAL A 1009 17.23 -9.10 18.89
N LEU A 1010 16.92 -10.39 18.71
CA LEU A 1010 16.56 -11.26 19.82
C LEU A 1010 17.73 -11.45 20.78
N TYR A 1011 18.95 -11.64 20.26
CA TYR A 1011 20.17 -11.78 21.05
C TYR A 1011 20.45 -10.55 21.90
N THR A 1012 20.39 -9.36 21.30
CA THR A 1012 20.68 -8.11 22.01
C THR A 1012 19.61 -7.82 23.07
N VAL A 1013 18.32 -7.97 22.74
CA VAL A 1013 17.22 -7.70 23.68
C VAL A 1013 17.26 -8.68 24.85
N ALA A 1014 17.35 -9.98 24.58
CA ALA A 1014 17.38 -10.99 25.63
C ALA A 1014 18.60 -10.83 26.55
N ALA A 1015 19.78 -10.56 25.97
CA ALA A 1015 21.00 -10.32 26.72
C ALA A 1015 20.88 -9.11 27.65
N ILE A 1016 20.39 -7.97 27.14
CA ILE A 1016 20.24 -6.73 27.91
C ILE A 1016 19.23 -6.90 29.04
N VAL A 1017 18.02 -7.38 28.72
CA VAL A 1017 16.91 -7.41 29.69
C VAL A 1017 17.22 -8.37 30.83
N ILE A 1018 17.67 -9.59 30.52
CA ILE A 1018 17.96 -10.58 31.57
C ILE A 1018 19.13 -10.11 32.44
N TYR A 1019 20.19 -9.55 31.83
CA TYR A 1019 21.32 -9.06 32.59
C TYR A 1019 21.00 -7.83 33.44
N ALA A 1020 20.21 -6.86 32.94
CA ALA A 1020 19.86 -5.65 33.68
C ALA A 1020 19.08 -5.94 34.97
N TYR A 1021 18.29 -7.00 35.00
CA TYR A 1021 17.47 -7.36 36.16
C TYR A 1021 18.13 -8.38 37.11
N ILE A 1022 19.04 -9.24 36.62
CA ILE A 1022 19.73 -10.22 37.47
C ILE A 1022 21.13 -9.75 37.91
N GLY A 1023 21.83 -9.01 37.06
CA GLY A 1023 23.21 -8.59 37.29
C GLY A 1023 24.22 -9.74 37.17
N PRO A 1024 25.39 -9.65 37.84
CA PRO A 1024 26.53 -10.58 37.69
C PRO A 1024 26.21 -12.06 37.99
N THR A 1025 25.12 -12.32 38.71
CA THR A 1025 24.71 -13.66 39.16
C THR A 1025 23.86 -14.44 38.15
N VAL A 1026 23.74 -13.95 36.91
CA VAL A 1026 22.98 -14.64 35.86
C VAL A 1026 23.52 -16.06 35.62
N ASN A 1027 22.62 -17.01 35.44
CA ASN A 1027 22.90 -18.41 35.14
C ASN A 1027 22.98 -18.63 33.62
N SER A 1028 23.63 -19.71 33.19
CA SER A 1028 23.63 -20.18 31.79
C SER A 1028 23.23 -21.66 31.79
N PRO A 1029 22.15 -22.08 31.11
CA PRO A 1029 21.25 -21.28 30.27
C PRO A 1029 20.47 -20.21 31.05
N ALA A 1030 20.25 -19.05 30.43
CA ALA A 1030 19.64 -17.87 31.07
C ALA A 1030 18.27 -18.12 31.72
N LEU A 1031 17.50 -19.10 31.24
CA LEU A 1031 16.19 -19.47 31.81
C LEU A 1031 16.27 -19.93 33.27
N ASN A 1032 17.43 -20.45 33.71
CA ASN A 1032 17.68 -20.82 35.10
C ASN A 1032 17.74 -19.62 36.05
N SER A 1033 17.77 -18.39 35.54
CA SER A 1033 17.81 -17.16 36.35
C SER A 1033 16.42 -16.68 36.77
N ALA A 1034 15.35 -17.24 36.19
CA ALA A 1034 13.97 -16.91 36.55
C ALA A 1034 13.51 -17.65 37.82
N GLY A 1035 12.50 -17.09 38.52
CA GLY A 1035 11.88 -17.74 39.69
C GLY A 1035 11.26 -19.10 39.35
N GLN A 1036 11.10 -19.99 40.36
CA GLN A 1036 10.77 -21.42 40.17
C GLN A 1036 9.59 -21.67 39.21
N LEU A 1037 8.50 -20.90 39.32
CA LEU A 1037 7.34 -21.02 38.44
C LEU A 1037 7.68 -20.64 36.98
N PHE A 1038 8.28 -19.47 36.78
CA PHE A 1038 8.62 -18.97 35.44
C PHE A 1038 9.74 -19.76 34.77
N ARG A 1039 10.66 -20.33 35.55
CA ARG A 1039 11.67 -21.27 35.06
C ARG A 1039 11.01 -22.50 34.44
N LYS A 1040 10.09 -23.15 35.16
CA LYS A 1040 9.34 -24.31 34.64
C LYS A 1040 8.49 -23.95 33.41
N VAL A 1041 7.79 -22.81 33.45
CA VAL A 1041 6.98 -22.34 32.31
C VAL A 1041 7.86 -22.08 31.08
N SER A 1042 9.00 -21.40 31.24
CA SER A 1042 9.88 -21.08 30.13
C SER A 1042 10.50 -22.33 29.51
N TYR A 1043 10.92 -23.30 30.32
CA TYR A 1043 11.40 -24.60 29.80
C TYR A 1043 10.31 -25.41 29.13
N ALA A 1044 9.07 -25.40 29.64
CA ALA A 1044 7.95 -26.09 29.00
C ALA A 1044 7.65 -25.49 27.61
N ILE A 1045 7.73 -24.16 27.48
CA ILE A 1045 7.58 -23.47 26.20
C ILE A 1045 8.79 -23.73 25.29
N ALA A 1046 10.00 -23.92 25.83
CA ALA A 1046 11.23 -24.17 25.08
C ALA A 1046 11.38 -25.61 24.54
N ILE A 1047 10.51 -26.56 24.92
CA ILE A 1047 10.61 -27.96 24.48
C ILE A 1047 10.74 -28.08 22.94
N PRO A 1048 9.87 -27.44 22.12
CA PRO A 1048 9.99 -27.55 20.66
C PRO A 1048 11.31 -27.01 20.12
N THR A 1049 11.78 -25.83 20.54
CA THR A 1049 13.03 -25.27 20.00
C THR A 1049 14.25 -26.10 20.38
N ILE A 1050 14.32 -26.64 21.60
CA ILE A 1050 15.44 -27.48 22.06
C ILE A 1050 15.55 -28.73 21.18
N VAL A 1051 14.44 -29.34 20.80
CA VAL A 1051 14.46 -30.53 19.92
C VAL A 1051 14.71 -30.13 18.46
N ILE A 1052 14.00 -29.13 17.94
CA ILE A 1052 14.04 -28.76 16.52
C ILE A 1052 15.42 -28.25 16.09
N GLY A 1053 16.12 -27.46 16.91
CA GLY A 1053 17.47 -27.00 16.58
C GLY A 1053 18.46 -28.15 16.36
N GLY A 1054 18.38 -29.20 17.19
CA GLY A 1054 19.18 -30.41 17.03
C GLY A 1054 18.78 -31.24 15.80
N VAL A 1055 17.48 -31.29 15.48
CA VAL A 1055 16.95 -31.98 14.30
C VAL A 1055 17.42 -31.33 13.00
N VAL A 1056 17.45 -30.00 12.90
CA VAL A 1056 17.93 -29.29 11.70
C VAL A 1056 19.42 -29.56 11.47
N ASN A 1057 20.24 -29.42 12.52
CA ASN A 1057 21.67 -29.75 12.48
C ASN A 1057 21.94 -31.20 12.07
N SER A 1058 21.20 -32.14 12.66
CA SER A 1058 21.27 -33.56 12.31
C SER A 1058 20.91 -33.80 10.86
N HIS A 1059 19.85 -33.17 10.36
CA HIS A 1059 19.42 -33.35 8.97
C HIS A 1059 20.48 -32.87 7.97
N VAL A 1060 21.18 -31.77 8.26
CA VAL A 1060 22.31 -31.29 7.44
C VAL A 1060 23.47 -32.30 7.46
N ALA A 1061 23.82 -32.85 8.63
CA ALA A 1061 24.88 -33.86 8.75
C ALA A 1061 24.55 -35.18 8.05
N VAL A 1062 23.33 -35.70 8.26
CA VAL A 1062 22.84 -36.91 7.58
C VAL A 1062 22.82 -36.70 6.07
N LYS A 1063 22.34 -35.54 5.60
CA LYS A 1063 22.28 -35.22 4.18
C LYS A 1063 23.66 -35.10 3.55
N PHE A 1064 24.63 -34.53 4.25
CA PHE A 1064 26.02 -34.53 3.80
C PHE A 1064 26.53 -35.94 3.51
N ILE A 1065 26.36 -36.88 4.45
CA ILE A 1065 26.76 -38.28 4.25
C ILE A 1065 25.98 -38.92 3.10
N TYR A 1066 24.67 -38.73 3.07
CA TYR A 1066 23.80 -39.34 2.06
C TYR A 1066 24.13 -38.86 0.64
N VAL A 1067 24.29 -37.55 0.44
CA VAL A 1067 24.73 -36.98 -0.85
C VAL A 1067 26.13 -37.48 -1.20
N ARG A 1068 27.04 -37.62 -0.23
CA ARG A 1068 28.38 -38.11 -0.51
C ARG A 1068 28.43 -39.55 -1.01
N ILE A 1069 27.50 -40.40 -0.55
CA ILE A 1069 27.37 -41.81 -0.95
C ILE A 1069 26.65 -41.94 -2.29
N PHE A 1070 25.59 -41.15 -2.52
CA PHE A 1070 24.65 -41.37 -3.62
C PHE A 1070 24.64 -40.30 -4.72
N ARG A 1071 25.43 -39.23 -4.62
CA ARG A 1071 25.55 -38.21 -5.68
C ARG A 1071 25.89 -38.87 -7.02
N GLY A 1072 25.10 -38.58 -8.05
CA GLY A 1072 25.23 -39.17 -9.38
C GLY A 1072 24.66 -40.59 -9.53
N THR A 1073 23.94 -41.11 -8.53
CA THR A 1073 23.29 -42.44 -8.59
C THR A 1073 21.76 -42.32 -8.58
N ASN A 1074 21.07 -43.27 -9.20
CA ASN A 1074 19.59 -43.34 -9.21
C ASN A 1074 18.98 -43.48 -7.80
N SER A 1075 19.76 -43.94 -6.82
CA SER A 1075 19.34 -44.11 -5.43
C SER A 1075 19.15 -42.78 -4.69
N MET A 1076 19.74 -41.68 -5.18
CA MET A 1076 19.62 -40.35 -4.58
C MET A 1076 18.16 -39.89 -4.52
N HIS A 1077 17.41 -40.09 -5.60
CA HIS A 1077 16.00 -39.67 -5.73
C HIS A 1077 14.99 -40.79 -5.46
N SER A 1078 15.46 -42.00 -5.18
CA SER A 1078 14.60 -43.18 -5.04
C SER A 1078 13.77 -43.14 -3.74
N GLN A 1079 12.52 -43.57 -3.81
CA GLN A 1079 11.67 -43.89 -2.65
C GLN A 1079 11.74 -45.36 -2.23
N SER A 1080 12.68 -46.14 -2.79
CA SER A 1080 12.85 -47.55 -2.47
C SER A 1080 13.01 -47.79 -0.97
N PHE A 1081 12.60 -48.98 -0.53
CA PHE A 1081 12.81 -49.41 0.85
C PHE A 1081 14.29 -49.28 1.26
N MET A 1082 15.22 -49.65 0.36
CA MET A 1082 16.65 -49.57 0.61
C MET A 1082 17.12 -48.12 0.81
N ALA A 1083 16.68 -47.17 -0.02
CA ALA A 1083 17.03 -45.76 0.14
C ALA A 1083 16.49 -45.16 1.46
N ARG A 1084 15.28 -45.56 1.87
CA ARG A 1084 14.70 -45.16 3.17
C ARG A 1084 15.44 -45.80 4.36
N LEU A 1085 15.81 -47.07 4.24
CA LEU A 1085 16.56 -47.79 5.26
C LEU A 1085 17.95 -47.20 5.47
N VAL A 1086 18.69 -46.93 4.38
CA VAL A 1086 20.03 -46.31 4.48
C VAL A 1086 19.96 -44.93 5.12
N TRP A 1087 18.98 -44.09 4.75
CA TRP A 1087 18.76 -42.81 5.43
C TRP A 1087 18.49 -42.99 6.93
N ALA A 1088 17.56 -43.88 7.30
CA ALA A 1088 17.22 -44.15 8.69
C ALA A 1088 18.41 -44.69 9.49
N MET A 1089 19.25 -45.53 8.89
CA MET A 1089 20.48 -46.05 9.51
C MET A 1089 21.51 -44.96 9.76
N ILE A 1090 21.70 -44.04 8.81
CA ILE A 1090 22.60 -42.88 9.00
C ILE A 1090 22.07 -41.98 10.11
N CYS A 1091 20.76 -41.69 10.13
CA CYS A 1091 20.11 -40.95 11.22
C CYS A 1091 20.36 -41.61 12.59
N ALA A 1092 20.09 -42.91 12.70
CA ALA A 1092 20.25 -43.65 13.94
C ALA A 1092 21.71 -43.66 14.41
N ALA A 1093 22.65 -43.92 13.49
CA ALA A 1093 24.07 -43.95 13.81
C ALA A 1093 24.58 -42.61 14.35
N LEU A 1094 24.25 -41.48 13.69
CA LEU A 1094 24.70 -40.17 14.15
C LEU A 1094 24.06 -39.74 15.48
N TRP A 1095 22.77 -40.02 15.68
CA TRP A 1095 22.08 -39.70 16.93
C TRP A 1095 22.58 -40.54 18.11
N ILE A 1096 22.80 -41.85 17.92
CA ILE A 1096 23.37 -42.73 18.95
C ILE A 1096 24.80 -42.28 19.30
N LEU A 1097 25.63 -42.00 18.29
CA LEU A 1097 26.99 -41.51 18.52
C LEU A 1097 26.98 -40.19 19.30
N SER A 1098 26.11 -39.27 18.93
CA SER A 1098 25.95 -37.98 19.58
C SER A 1098 25.52 -38.11 21.05
N TRP A 1099 24.56 -38.99 21.35
CA TRP A 1099 24.13 -39.30 22.73
C TRP A 1099 25.24 -39.95 23.56
N ILE A 1100 25.98 -40.91 22.99
CA ILE A 1100 27.14 -41.54 23.67
C ILE A 1100 28.18 -40.49 24.05
N ILE A 1101 28.47 -39.54 23.15
CA ILE A 1101 29.46 -38.48 23.44
C ILE A 1101 28.91 -37.50 24.49
N ALA A 1102 27.64 -37.13 24.40
CA ALA A 1102 27.00 -36.21 25.36
C ALA A 1102 26.98 -36.75 26.79
N GLU A 1103 26.62 -38.02 26.98
CA GLU A 1103 26.55 -38.66 28.32
C GLU A 1103 27.88 -39.25 28.76
N GLY A 1104 28.76 -39.58 27.81
CA GLY A 1104 30.05 -40.19 28.07
C GLY A 1104 31.09 -39.21 28.64
N ILE A 1105 30.95 -37.91 28.37
CA ILE A 1105 31.90 -36.86 28.74
C ILE A 1105 31.35 -36.00 29.91
N PRO A 1106 31.87 -36.17 31.14
CA PRO A 1106 31.52 -35.39 32.34
C PRO A 1106 31.49 -33.85 32.19
N VAL A 1107 32.34 -33.32 31.33
CA VAL A 1107 32.55 -31.89 31.08
C VAL A 1107 32.15 -31.51 29.66
N PHE A 1108 31.06 -32.09 29.15
CA PHE A 1108 30.61 -31.91 27.76
C PHE A 1108 30.44 -30.44 27.36
N ASN A 1109 29.97 -29.57 28.26
CA ASN A 1109 29.85 -28.13 28.01
C ASN A 1109 31.21 -27.46 27.71
N ASP A 1110 32.28 -27.89 28.36
CA ASP A 1110 33.64 -27.39 28.06
C ASP A 1110 34.17 -27.95 26.73
N VAL A 1111 33.79 -29.18 26.38
CA VAL A 1111 34.09 -29.79 25.07
C VAL A 1111 33.34 -29.07 23.94
N LEU A 1112 32.15 -28.55 24.20
CA LEU A 1112 31.44 -27.69 23.26
C LEU A 1112 32.23 -26.40 23.00
N GLY A 1113 32.74 -25.75 24.05
CA GLY A 1113 33.63 -24.57 23.89
C GLY A 1113 34.89 -24.86 23.08
N LEU A 1114 35.48 -26.05 23.27
CA LEU A 1114 36.62 -26.53 22.49
C LEU A 1114 36.24 -26.71 21.01
N ALA A 1115 35.11 -27.34 20.73
CA ALA A 1115 34.61 -27.55 19.37
C ALA A 1115 34.29 -26.23 18.66
N SER A 1116 33.67 -25.29 19.36
CA SER A 1116 33.40 -23.95 18.84
C SER A 1116 34.69 -23.21 18.48
N SER A 1117 35.70 -23.30 19.34
CA SER A 1117 37.00 -22.67 19.09
C SER A 1117 37.73 -23.28 17.89
N LEU A 1118 37.69 -24.60 17.74
CA LEU A 1118 38.38 -25.30 16.65
C LEU A 1118 37.64 -25.23 15.30
N PHE A 1119 36.31 -25.21 15.30
CA PHE A 1119 35.51 -25.37 14.09
C PHE A 1119 34.71 -24.13 13.74
N ALA A 1120 33.95 -23.54 14.68
CA ALA A 1120 33.12 -22.37 14.39
C ALA A 1120 33.96 -21.15 13.99
N SER A 1121 35.12 -20.96 14.61
CA SER A 1121 36.08 -19.90 14.23
C SER A 1121 36.46 -19.96 12.75
N TRP A 1122 36.66 -21.17 12.21
CA TRP A 1122 37.01 -21.38 10.81
C TRP A 1122 35.79 -21.38 9.90
N PHE A 1123 34.71 -22.10 10.22
CA PHE A 1123 33.54 -22.18 9.36
C PHE A 1123 32.78 -20.85 9.24
N SER A 1124 32.75 -20.05 10.30
CA SER A 1124 32.01 -18.78 10.31
C SER A 1124 32.86 -17.57 9.97
N PHE A 1125 34.18 -17.59 10.19
CA PHE A 1125 35.01 -16.40 10.01
C PHE A 1125 36.22 -16.64 9.10
N GLY A 1126 37.03 -17.65 9.38
CA GLY A 1126 38.27 -17.89 8.62
C GLY A 1126 38.06 -18.31 7.16
N LEU A 1127 37.30 -19.39 6.92
CA LEU A 1127 37.07 -19.95 5.59
C LEU A 1127 36.29 -19.01 4.67
N PRO A 1128 35.27 -18.26 5.11
CA PRO A 1128 34.63 -17.24 4.28
C PRO A 1128 35.62 -16.21 3.73
N GLY A 1129 36.60 -15.77 4.53
CA GLY A 1129 37.69 -14.92 4.03
C GLY A 1129 38.46 -15.56 2.88
N LEU A 1130 38.79 -16.85 2.99
CA LEU A 1130 39.44 -17.62 1.92
C LEU A 1130 38.54 -17.80 0.69
N PHE A 1131 37.23 -17.99 0.87
CA PHE A 1131 36.27 -18.07 -0.24
C PHE A 1131 36.25 -16.77 -1.05
N TRP A 1132 36.20 -15.61 -0.38
CA TRP A 1132 36.25 -14.32 -1.08
C TRP A 1132 37.55 -14.13 -1.85
N LEU A 1133 38.69 -14.48 -1.24
CA LEU A 1133 40.00 -14.41 -1.87
C LEU A 1133 40.08 -15.31 -3.11
N TYR A 1134 39.55 -16.53 -3.01
CA TYR A 1134 39.50 -17.46 -4.13
C TYR A 1134 38.65 -16.92 -5.30
N LEU A 1135 37.45 -16.41 -5.00
CA LEU A 1135 36.53 -15.86 -6.02
C LEU A 1135 37.13 -14.67 -6.77
N ASN A 1136 37.94 -13.84 -6.10
CA ASN A 1136 38.45 -12.57 -6.63
C ASN A 1136 39.95 -12.62 -7.02
N ARG A 1137 40.53 -13.82 -7.16
CA ARG A 1137 41.99 -14.02 -7.37
C ARG A 1137 42.61 -13.25 -8.53
N SER A 1138 41.85 -12.96 -9.58
CA SER A 1138 42.30 -12.22 -10.76
C SER A 1138 42.23 -10.70 -10.59
N CYS A 1139 41.66 -10.21 -9.48
CA CYS A 1139 41.20 -8.83 -9.36
C CYS A 1139 41.51 -8.16 -8.01
N TRP A 1140 42.27 -8.82 -7.12
CA TRP A 1140 42.57 -8.35 -5.75
C TRP A 1140 43.06 -6.91 -5.65
N PHE A 1141 43.86 -6.44 -6.62
CA PHE A 1141 44.53 -5.14 -6.54
C PHE A 1141 44.11 -4.14 -7.62
N LEU A 1142 43.06 -4.45 -8.38
CA LEU A 1142 42.61 -3.62 -9.51
C LEU A 1142 42.06 -2.25 -9.08
N THR A 1143 41.30 -2.19 -7.98
CA THR A 1143 40.67 -0.95 -7.51
C THR A 1143 40.96 -0.73 -6.03
N TRP A 1144 40.88 0.52 -5.57
CA TRP A 1144 41.02 0.85 -4.14
C TRP A 1144 40.04 0.05 -3.26
N ARG A 1145 38.79 -0.10 -3.73
CA ARG A 1145 37.78 -0.92 -3.03
C ARG A 1145 38.22 -2.39 -2.91
N GLN A 1146 38.76 -2.97 -3.98
CA GLN A 1146 39.25 -4.35 -3.97
C GLN A 1146 40.48 -4.53 -3.05
N LYS A 1147 41.38 -3.54 -2.97
CA LYS A 1147 42.50 -3.55 -2.02
C LYS A 1147 42.01 -3.55 -0.56
N VAL A 1148 41.02 -2.71 -0.24
CA VAL A 1148 40.41 -2.66 1.09
C VAL A 1148 39.73 -3.99 1.43
N LEU A 1149 38.97 -4.57 0.50
CA LEU A 1149 38.32 -5.86 0.69
C LEU A 1149 39.31 -7.02 0.79
N PHE A 1150 40.43 -6.96 0.07
CA PHE A 1150 41.53 -7.93 0.20
C PHE A 1150 42.11 -7.88 1.63
N CYS A 1151 42.47 -6.69 2.11
CA CYS A 1151 42.98 -6.51 3.47
C CYS A 1151 41.95 -6.97 4.53
N PHE A 1152 40.67 -6.68 4.33
CA PHE A 1152 39.61 -7.10 5.23
C PHE A 1152 39.42 -8.62 5.24
N ASN A 1153 39.42 -9.30 4.11
CA ASN A 1153 39.27 -10.75 4.08
C ASN A 1153 40.51 -11.47 4.63
N ILE A 1154 41.70 -10.91 4.44
CA ILE A 1154 42.91 -11.40 5.12
C ILE A 1154 42.80 -11.21 6.64
N SER A 1155 42.25 -10.09 7.11
CA SER A 1155 42.03 -9.89 8.55
C SER A 1155 40.98 -10.85 9.12
N LEU A 1156 39.98 -11.27 8.34
CA LEU A 1156 39.03 -12.33 8.75
C LEU A 1156 39.70 -13.70 8.90
N VAL A 1157 40.64 -14.05 8.01
CA VAL A 1157 41.45 -15.28 8.14
C VAL A 1157 42.28 -15.23 9.42
N PHE A 1158 42.94 -14.10 9.68
CA PHE A 1158 43.71 -13.90 10.90
C PHE A 1158 42.82 -13.93 12.16
N LEU A 1159 41.63 -13.33 12.09
CA LEU A 1159 40.65 -13.34 13.17
C LEU A 1159 40.20 -14.77 13.48
N GLY A 1160 39.91 -15.59 12.47
CA GLY A 1160 39.59 -17.01 12.65
C GLY A 1160 40.72 -17.77 13.37
N PHE A 1161 41.96 -17.53 12.97
CA PHE A 1161 43.15 -18.11 13.62
C PHE A 1161 43.30 -17.64 15.08
N LEU A 1162 43.12 -16.35 15.35
CA LEU A 1162 43.20 -15.76 16.68
C LEU A 1162 42.13 -16.34 17.61
N ILE A 1163 40.87 -16.38 17.16
CA ILE A 1163 39.75 -16.96 17.91
C ILE A 1163 40.03 -18.43 18.21
N CYS A 1164 40.56 -19.17 17.23
CA CYS A 1164 40.92 -20.58 17.41
C CYS A 1164 41.96 -20.77 18.52
N ILE A 1165 43.07 -20.02 18.50
CA ILE A 1165 44.13 -20.14 19.52
C ILE A 1165 43.63 -19.74 20.90
N VAL A 1166 43.01 -18.56 21.00
CA VAL A 1166 42.58 -17.99 22.28
C VAL A 1166 41.47 -18.82 22.90
N GLY A 1167 40.50 -19.24 22.08
CA GLY A 1167 39.42 -20.12 22.49
C GLY A 1167 39.92 -21.49 22.93
N LEU A 1168 40.85 -22.09 22.18
CA LEU A 1168 41.47 -23.38 22.52
C LEU A 1168 42.19 -23.32 23.87
N TYR A 1169 43.01 -22.29 24.09
CA TYR A 1169 43.67 -22.07 25.38
C TYR A 1169 42.66 -21.91 26.52
N SER A 1170 41.59 -21.15 26.30
CA SER A 1170 40.56 -20.90 27.30
C SER A 1170 39.77 -22.15 27.67
N SER A 1171 39.30 -22.91 26.68
CA SER A 1171 38.55 -24.15 26.88
C SER A 1171 39.41 -25.24 27.52
N ILE A 1172 40.65 -25.42 27.08
CA ILE A 1172 41.57 -26.40 27.70
C ILE A 1172 41.80 -26.06 29.17
N ARG A 1173 42.01 -24.78 29.50
CA ARG A 1173 42.21 -24.35 30.89
C ARG A 1173 40.96 -24.56 31.75
N SER A 1174 39.76 -24.31 31.19
CA SER A 1174 38.48 -24.59 31.86
C SER A 1174 38.34 -26.08 32.17
N ILE A 1175 38.59 -26.95 31.17
CA ILE A 1175 38.56 -28.42 31.34
C ILE A 1175 39.52 -28.86 32.44
N PHE A 1176 40.76 -28.39 32.43
CA PHE A 1176 41.74 -28.75 33.47
C PHE A 1176 41.32 -28.27 34.87
N HIS A 1177 40.74 -27.08 34.97
CA HIS A 1177 40.25 -26.55 36.24
C HIS A 1177 39.09 -27.39 36.77
N ASN A 1178 38.08 -27.64 35.94
CA ASN A 1178 36.88 -28.38 36.31
C ASN A 1178 37.17 -29.84 36.66
N LEU A 1179 38.06 -30.50 35.90
CA LEU A 1179 38.51 -31.86 36.22
C LEU A 1179 39.33 -31.91 37.53
N ARG A 1180 40.10 -30.87 37.86
CA ARG A 1180 40.93 -30.83 39.07
C ARG A 1180 40.12 -30.52 40.33
N GLU A 1181 39.08 -29.70 40.21
CA GLU A 1181 38.18 -29.37 41.31
C GLU A 1181 37.04 -30.39 41.48
N GLY A 1182 36.97 -31.42 40.62
CA GLY A 1182 35.89 -32.42 40.65
C GLY A 1182 34.53 -31.85 40.24
N VAL A 1183 34.53 -30.73 39.51
CA VAL A 1183 33.34 -30.03 39.03
C VAL A 1183 32.92 -30.65 37.70
N GLY A 1184 32.10 -31.70 37.77
CA GLY A 1184 31.56 -32.39 36.59
C GLY A 1184 30.73 -33.62 36.99
N GLY A 1185 29.68 -33.92 36.22
CA GLY A 1185 28.85 -35.11 36.45
C GLY A 1185 29.60 -36.41 36.16
N GLY A 1186 29.14 -37.55 36.70
CA GLY A 1186 29.70 -38.86 36.32
C GLY A 1186 29.35 -39.23 34.86
N SER A 1187 30.21 -40.00 34.19
CA SER A 1187 29.91 -40.60 32.88
C SER A 1187 28.69 -41.52 33.01
N PHE A 1188 27.68 -41.35 32.14
CA PHE A 1188 26.40 -42.06 32.21
C PHE A 1188 25.73 -42.01 33.60
N SER A 1189 25.78 -40.85 34.26
CA SER A 1189 25.26 -40.68 35.62
C SER A 1189 23.75 -40.44 35.65
N CYS A 1190 23.08 -41.00 36.65
CA CYS A 1190 21.69 -40.67 36.96
C CYS A 1190 21.54 -39.37 37.78
N ALA A 1191 22.62 -38.65 38.10
CA ALA A 1191 22.55 -37.42 38.91
C ALA A 1191 21.75 -36.29 38.23
N ASP A 1192 21.13 -35.43 39.04
CA ASP A 1192 20.43 -34.24 38.58
C ASP A 1192 21.42 -33.24 37.95
N ASN A 1193 21.37 -33.11 36.63
CA ASN A 1193 22.22 -32.19 35.87
C ASN A 1193 21.61 -30.79 35.70
N SER A 1194 20.46 -30.49 36.33
CA SER A 1194 19.87 -29.14 36.29
C SER A 1194 20.53 -28.14 37.25
N LEU A 1195 21.38 -28.64 38.15
CA LEU A 1195 22.09 -27.88 39.17
C LEU A 1195 23.52 -27.49 38.77
N TYR A 1196 24.01 -27.97 37.62
CA TYR A 1196 25.40 -27.87 37.18
C TYR A 1196 25.55 -27.12 35.85
#